data_AF-A0A3M6UQP6-F1
#
_entry.id   AF-A0A3M6UQP6-F1
#
_cell.length_a   1.000
_cell.length_b   1.000
_cell.length_c   1.000
_cell.angle_alpha   90.00
_cell.angle_beta   90.00
_cell.angle_gamma   90.00
#
_symmetry.space_group_name_H-M   'P 1'
#
loop_
_entity.id
_entity.type
_entity.pdbx_description
1 polymer ?
#
loop_
_entity_poly.entity_id
_entity_poly.type
_entity_poly.pdbx_seq_one_letter_code
_entity_poly.pdbx_strand_id
1 'polypeptide(L)'
;MEAPCRTIAVAALRVASGGTIVLNGNGTDQQPFGCKKLLTLHYRGIPQITRNVTITSLDFTRAHIRCLTGFCFNRSDQDLRVTLTGITFFETPLRFIDCFEITLINCTHQNATEAVIINTTASSIANVTIRGSLFQNNSLCAKIQFFGGSETNLKFSLDIEDTKFLNNGILDYFKAFYRGALVLKSNISRKIDLSITVAKVKVTDSGGHFLAIDLPTASTSEKYDDVVLERNSFVISQRKSRSLYYSIVQKAKVTFHRLQCKDNDQVTCLTIFGRINGTVLVRVHESSFHNNSAYQSGNKVLYAAIFRVAGSESHFGTVIISNTSFVKNNRTALSLTPNFYLALVNVTVSSSLNGLRIFPWDPQNKNNFHLNVTIEGCKFQNNTYDISGVFNNTINIDFRVRNTLFDGKEVQRYENTSFGIRLIIPRLERANFSQAAIEIEDVTFKSRPSNSFAFFSKGNHTIKIRRCLFREGFGLEIDEWTRTYYKHMPTYMNSQGALMFLFDTDEIENRGCVDIGVTNDTHRTWKYSSHVLIEDTLFQNNLGHMAGAVQIINGYVKFRKCKFINNFSSGKTGQIYIGLGSAKVEFNSCVFKRTKQKEEFRGITFTFSRFLYSESGGPLKILNTSFHSGMGSRFLDGHVLYISSGGYFEMDSSSTIQCEVGSELVFYNFSHFIYYGGDDRQFCPINLTTELFKCRMCPYRKYSLQRGFSKGLEVSKGFRCQSCPFGAHCHGLNNILAKPNFWGYKITNASNISSLKFVPCPWEYCHPQRKDLYHGNDYNSCRDFRSGILCGRCATGYSETLFSSECRQSHKCRWNYLWILMGLYTVLFTIYLLKKPPLVLYLKRQILWFKTDRQTPYEMEERSSLHGAEEPEYGYIRIFFYFYQVAELLLTESLENTLANVPYISTLVAAFNFQVHVLDENLGCPFAGLTAVTKELFLSSLVFAAIAQVFIVYCLHRSLNLVMGKGRPSFTHYIAVAVEILLLGYERLAETSLKLMHDTERRNRLLTPLKG
;
A
#
# COMPACT_ATOMS: atom_id res chain seq x y z
N MET A 1 16.20 30.93 74.16
CA MET A 1 15.04 31.11 73.25
C MET A 1 14.62 32.56 73.33
N GLU A 2 14.71 33.31 72.23
CA GLU A 2 14.11 34.65 72.15
C GLU A 2 12.58 34.54 72.18
N ALA A 3 11.89 35.52 72.76
CA ALA A 3 10.43 35.56 72.75
C ALA A 3 9.88 35.60 71.30
N PRO A 4 8.80 34.87 70.98
CA PRO A 4 8.26 34.80 69.63
C PRO A 4 7.86 36.18 69.10
N CYS A 5 8.25 36.47 67.85
CA CYS A 5 7.89 37.71 67.18
C CYS A 5 6.38 37.75 66.94
N ARG A 6 5.66 38.71 67.54
CA ARG A 6 4.20 38.85 67.41
C ARG A 6 3.69 38.94 65.95
N THR A 7 4.53 39.41 65.03
CA THR A 7 4.22 39.48 63.58
C THR A 7 5.46 39.23 62.73
N ILE A 8 5.25 38.82 61.46
CA ILE A 8 6.33 38.68 60.46
C ILE A 8 7.10 40.00 60.26
N ALA A 9 6.41 41.14 60.32
CA ALA A 9 7.05 42.45 60.18
C ALA A 9 8.06 42.73 61.31
N VAL A 10 7.79 42.29 62.55
CA VAL A 10 8.74 42.41 63.67
C VAL A 10 9.94 41.47 63.45
N ALA A 11 9.69 40.24 63.00
CA ALA A 11 10.77 39.29 62.69
C ALA A 11 11.70 39.83 61.60
N ALA A 12 11.13 40.40 60.53
CA ALA A 12 11.87 40.99 59.41
C ALA A 12 12.78 42.18 59.84
N LEU A 13 12.39 42.96 60.86
CA LEU A 13 13.21 44.06 61.39
C LEU A 13 14.34 43.57 62.30
N ARG A 14 14.10 42.50 63.07
CA ARG A 14 15.03 41.98 64.07
C ARG A 14 16.06 41.00 63.51
N VAL A 15 15.77 40.35 62.39
CA VAL A 15 16.66 39.33 61.83
C VAL A 15 18.02 39.93 61.47
N ALA A 16 19.09 39.30 61.97
CA ALA A 16 20.46 39.59 61.60
C ALA A 16 20.75 39.06 60.18
N SER A 17 21.77 39.60 59.51
CA SER A 17 22.18 39.09 58.19
C SER A 17 22.63 37.62 58.30
N GLY A 18 22.08 36.76 57.43
CA GLY A 18 22.27 35.31 57.48
C GLY A 18 21.33 34.59 58.46
N GLY A 19 20.47 35.32 59.16
CA GLY A 19 19.53 34.77 60.14
C GLY A 19 18.35 34.02 59.51
N THR A 20 17.65 33.25 60.35
CA THR A 20 16.48 32.45 59.95
C THR A 20 15.22 32.92 60.68
N ILE A 21 14.15 33.15 59.94
CA ILE A 21 12.79 33.40 60.46
C ILE A 21 12.02 32.08 60.36
N VAL A 22 11.59 31.55 61.51
CA VAL A 22 10.81 30.30 61.58
C VAL A 22 9.35 30.64 61.87
N LEU A 23 8.44 30.17 61.01
CA LEU A 23 7.00 30.41 61.10
C LEU A 23 6.28 29.17 61.63
N ASN A 24 5.53 29.30 62.72
CA ASN A 24 4.68 28.20 63.19
C ASN A 24 3.44 28.07 62.31
N GLY A 25 3.31 26.98 61.56
CA GLY A 25 2.22 26.77 60.60
C GLY A 25 0.90 26.27 61.21
N ASN A 26 0.87 25.90 62.48
CA ASN A 26 -0.31 25.31 63.11
C ASN A 26 -1.53 26.25 63.07
N GLY A 27 -2.67 25.79 62.52
CA GLY A 27 -3.91 26.56 62.37
C GLY A 27 -3.86 27.72 61.37
N THR A 28 -2.75 27.90 60.65
CA THR A 28 -2.58 29.04 59.72
C THR A 28 -3.34 28.85 58.41
N ASP A 29 -3.73 27.63 58.07
CA ASP A 29 -4.62 27.30 56.96
C ASP A 29 -6.00 27.99 57.09
N GLN A 30 -6.52 28.09 58.32
CA GLN A 30 -7.74 28.82 58.63
C GLN A 30 -7.48 30.31 58.92
N GLN A 31 -6.39 30.62 59.61
CA GLN A 31 -6.00 31.99 59.96
C GLN A 31 -4.57 32.32 59.49
N PRO A 32 -4.38 32.69 58.21
CA PRO A 32 -3.05 32.93 57.66
C PRO A 32 -2.33 34.09 58.33
N PHE A 33 -1.00 34.04 58.33
CA PHE A 33 -0.19 35.19 58.70
C PHE A 33 -0.49 36.37 57.77
N GLY A 34 -0.90 37.49 58.35
CA GLY A 34 -1.22 38.71 57.63
C GLY A 34 -0.15 39.80 57.75
N CYS A 35 -0.26 40.80 56.88
CA CYS A 35 0.57 42.01 56.90
C CYS A 35 0.02 43.11 57.81
N LYS A 36 -0.31 42.75 59.06
CA LYS A 36 -0.90 43.69 60.03
C LYS A 36 0.05 44.87 60.33
N LYS A 37 -0.53 46.07 60.41
CA LYS A 37 0.15 47.36 60.61
C LYS A 37 0.94 47.36 61.93
N LEU A 38 2.19 47.81 61.89
CA LEU A 38 2.96 48.09 63.10
C LEU A 38 2.59 49.49 63.59
N LEU A 39 1.81 49.58 64.68
CA LEU A 39 1.31 50.86 65.23
C LEU A 39 2.44 51.84 65.63
N THR A 40 3.64 51.33 65.92
CA THR A 40 4.77 52.09 66.45
C THR A 40 5.70 52.72 65.40
N LEU A 41 5.63 52.34 64.12
CA LEU A 41 6.63 52.76 63.11
C LEU A 41 6.04 53.30 61.80
N HIS A 42 4.74 53.63 61.73
CA HIS A 42 4.08 54.20 60.54
C HIS A 42 4.15 53.38 59.23
N TYR A 43 4.71 52.16 59.23
CA TYR A 43 4.73 51.28 58.05
C TYR A 43 3.38 50.60 57.80
N ARG A 44 2.90 50.64 56.55
CA ARG A 44 1.84 49.75 56.04
C ARG A 44 2.49 48.53 55.38
N GLY A 45 2.31 47.34 55.93
CA GLY A 45 2.83 46.08 55.38
C GLY A 45 4.13 45.58 56.02
N ILE A 46 4.77 44.59 55.38
CA ILE A 46 6.09 44.09 55.77
C ILE A 46 7.17 45.07 55.27
N PRO A 47 8.10 45.52 56.11
CA PRO A 47 9.18 46.41 55.68
C PRO A 47 10.11 45.73 54.66
N GLN A 48 10.80 46.52 53.85
CA GLN A 48 11.75 45.99 52.87
C GLN A 48 12.90 45.24 53.58
N ILE A 49 13.21 44.04 53.12
CA ILE A 49 14.28 43.21 53.67
C ILE A 49 15.53 43.39 52.80
N THR A 50 16.60 43.91 53.39
CA THR A 50 17.86 44.24 52.70
C THR A 50 19.04 43.38 53.14
N ARG A 51 18.79 42.35 53.96
CA ARG A 51 19.81 41.46 54.55
C ARG A 51 19.56 40.02 54.15
N ASN A 52 20.62 39.20 54.16
CA ASN A 52 20.52 37.77 53.89
C ASN A 52 19.56 37.11 54.87
N VAL A 53 18.60 36.34 54.36
CA VAL A 53 17.55 35.76 55.21
C VAL A 53 17.07 34.41 54.69
N THR A 54 16.82 33.50 55.61
CA THR A 54 16.05 32.28 55.38
C THR A 54 14.71 32.39 56.08
N ILE A 55 13.60 32.13 55.39
CA ILE A 55 12.27 32.05 55.99
C ILE A 55 11.73 30.64 55.78
N THR A 56 11.41 29.96 56.87
CA THR A 56 11.00 28.55 56.84
C THR A 56 9.83 28.29 57.78
N SER A 57 9.11 27.20 57.54
CA SER A 57 8.05 26.71 58.42
C SER A 57 8.61 25.81 59.52
N LEU A 58 8.00 25.84 60.71
CA LEU A 58 8.39 25.06 61.88
C LEU A 58 7.96 23.58 61.73
N ASP A 59 8.89 22.64 61.95
CA ASP A 59 8.67 21.21 62.22
C ASP A 59 7.43 20.57 61.58
N PHE A 60 7.53 20.12 60.33
CA PHE A 60 6.46 19.42 59.57
C PHE A 60 5.12 20.17 59.41
N THR A 61 4.94 21.35 60.01
CA THR A 61 3.77 22.21 59.79
C THR A 61 3.98 23.06 58.54
N ARG A 62 2.90 23.40 57.81
CA ARG A 62 2.97 24.29 56.64
C ARG A 62 2.43 25.67 57.00
N ALA A 63 3.28 26.69 56.96
CA ALA A 63 2.88 28.07 57.23
C ALA A 63 2.11 28.67 56.05
N HIS A 64 0.94 29.25 56.33
CA HIS A 64 0.13 29.94 55.34
C HIS A 64 0.18 31.46 55.55
N ILE A 65 0.41 32.20 54.49
CA ILE A 65 0.56 33.67 54.50
C ILE A 65 -0.45 34.28 53.52
N ARG A 66 -1.18 35.30 53.98
CA ARG A 66 -2.04 36.14 53.15
C ARG A 66 -1.73 37.62 53.36
N CYS A 67 -1.00 38.19 52.41
CA CYS A 67 -0.51 39.55 52.45
C CYS A 67 -0.59 40.22 51.08
N LEU A 68 -1.61 41.05 50.88
CA LEU A 68 -1.85 41.76 49.62
C LEU A 68 -0.72 42.72 49.24
N THR A 69 0.00 43.29 50.22
CA THR A 69 1.15 44.16 49.95
C THR A 69 2.41 43.38 49.56
N GLY A 70 2.44 42.07 49.83
CA GLY A 70 3.57 41.19 49.52
C GLY A 70 4.80 41.35 50.40
N PHE A 71 5.86 40.67 49.98
CA PHE A 71 7.24 40.85 50.47
C PHE A 71 8.06 41.63 49.44
N CYS A 72 8.98 42.47 49.92
CA CYS A 72 9.94 43.18 49.08
C CYS A 72 11.36 42.96 49.62
N PHE A 73 12.18 42.25 48.85
CA PHE A 73 13.59 42.01 49.09
C PHE A 73 14.39 42.93 48.17
N ASN A 74 15.21 43.81 48.73
CA ASN A 74 15.92 44.84 47.97
C ASN A 74 17.39 44.86 48.35
N ARG A 75 18.28 44.66 47.37
CA ARG A 75 19.73 44.71 47.59
C ARG A 75 20.15 46.12 48.04
N SER A 76 21.00 46.18 49.07
CA SER A 76 21.74 47.39 49.48
C SER A 76 23.19 47.30 48.98
N ASP A 77 24.20 47.49 49.84
CA ASP A 77 25.61 47.45 49.44
C ASP A 77 26.18 46.01 49.36
N GLN A 78 25.59 45.04 50.09
CA GLN A 78 26.04 43.64 50.14
C GLN A 78 25.21 42.73 49.23
N ASP A 79 25.79 41.58 48.83
CA ASP A 79 25.06 40.55 48.07
C ASP A 79 23.91 39.98 48.89
N LEU A 80 22.67 40.16 48.41
CA LEU A 80 21.44 39.71 49.05
C LEU A 80 21.05 38.29 48.61
N ARG A 81 21.01 37.35 49.57
CA ARG A 81 20.58 35.96 49.40
C ARG A 81 19.30 35.69 50.18
N VAL A 82 18.29 35.15 49.50
CA VAL A 82 16.97 34.89 50.09
C VAL A 82 16.57 33.44 49.86
N THR A 83 16.29 32.72 50.94
CA THR A 83 15.80 31.33 50.90
C THR A 83 14.43 31.24 51.56
N LEU A 84 13.41 30.75 50.84
CA LEU A 84 12.06 30.53 51.34
C LEU A 84 11.71 29.05 51.23
N THR A 85 11.33 28.40 52.33
CA THR A 85 11.08 26.95 52.34
C THR A 85 9.80 26.53 53.07
N GLY A 86 8.98 25.69 52.43
CA GLY A 86 7.82 25.06 53.07
C GLY A 86 6.64 25.99 53.38
N ILE A 87 6.46 27.07 52.61
CA ILE A 87 5.45 28.12 52.87
C ILE A 87 4.39 28.15 51.78
N THR A 88 3.13 28.39 52.17
CA THR A 88 2.00 28.65 51.26
C THR A 88 1.68 30.15 51.24
N PHE A 89 1.81 30.77 50.07
CA PHE A 89 1.50 32.17 49.80
C PHE A 89 0.16 32.28 49.07
N PHE A 90 -0.83 32.90 49.71
CA PHE A 90 -2.15 33.16 49.13
C PHE A 90 -2.29 34.65 48.82
N GLU A 91 -2.59 35.01 47.57
CA GLU A 91 -2.73 36.41 47.12
C GLU A 91 -1.53 37.31 47.54
N THR A 92 -0.34 36.70 47.69
CA THR A 92 0.83 37.35 48.28
C THR A 92 1.95 37.43 47.26
N PRO A 93 2.22 38.62 46.69
CA PRO A 93 3.31 38.80 45.74
C PRO A 93 4.67 38.81 46.45
N LEU A 94 5.68 38.18 45.85
CA LEU A 94 7.08 38.26 46.27
C LEU A 94 7.86 39.11 45.28
N ARG A 95 8.43 40.22 45.72
CA ARG A 95 9.26 41.09 44.88
C ARG A 95 10.71 41.02 45.32
N PHE A 96 11.59 40.73 44.36
CA PHE A 96 13.04 40.68 44.53
C PHE A 96 13.67 41.74 43.62
N ILE A 97 14.53 42.58 44.19
CA ILE A 97 15.22 43.65 43.48
C ILE A 97 16.72 43.43 43.71
N ASP A 98 17.45 43.16 42.62
CA ASP A 98 18.90 42.98 42.59
C ASP A 98 19.45 41.89 43.54
N CYS A 99 18.65 40.87 43.85
CA CYS A 99 19.10 39.75 44.68
C CYS A 99 20.14 38.88 43.94
N PHE A 100 21.18 38.48 44.65
CA PHE A 100 22.25 37.61 44.14
C PHE A 100 21.78 36.15 44.02
N GLU A 101 21.03 35.67 45.00
CA GLU A 101 20.52 34.30 45.04
C GLU A 101 19.11 34.26 45.61
N ILE A 102 18.19 33.63 44.89
CA ILE A 102 16.79 33.45 45.28
C ILE A 102 16.47 31.96 45.22
N THR A 103 16.10 31.39 46.36
CA THR A 103 15.83 29.95 46.48
C THR A 103 14.44 29.72 47.07
N LEU A 104 13.55 29.10 46.29
CA LEU A 104 12.18 28.74 46.67
C LEU A 104 12.06 27.21 46.70
N ILE A 105 11.88 26.62 47.88
CA ILE A 105 11.83 25.15 48.05
C ILE A 105 10.51 24.74 48.69
N ASN A 106 9.76 23.86 48.03
CA ASN A 106 8.47 23.36 48.52
C ASN A 106 7.50 24.50 48.89
N CYS A 107 7.50 25.57 48.09
CA CYS A 107 6.61 26.70 48.26
C CYS A 107 5.33 26.52 47.42
N THR A 108 4.20 26.99 47.93
CA THR A 108 2.93 27.01 47.18
C THR A 108 2.51 28.46 46.96
N HIS A 109 2.22 28.85 45.72
CA HIS A 109 1.76 30.19 45.36
C HIS A 109 0.39 30.12 44.72
N GLN A 110 -0.60 30.76 45.32
CA GLN A 110 -2.01 30.66 44.91
C GLN A 110 -2.70 32.01 44.76
N ASN A 111 -3.55 32.11 43.73
CA ASN A 111 -4.47 33.22 43.50
C ASN A 111 -3.80 34.61 43.43
N ALA A 112 -2.52 34.68 43.07
CA ALA A 112 -1.83 35.95 42.89
C ALA A 112 -1.97 36.45 41.44
N THR A 113 -2.00 37.78 41.27
CA THR A 113 -1.90 38.40 39.94
C THR A 113 -0.51 38.20 39.35
N GLU A 114 0.53 38.53 40.10
CA GLU A 114 1.94 38.21 39.82
C GLU A 114 2.54 37.59 41.10
N ALA A 115 2.80 36.28 41.13
CA ALA A 115 3.23 35.61 42.37
C ALA A 115 4.69 35.93 42.73
N VAL A 116 5.61 35.87 41.76
CA VAL A 116 7.03 36.15 41.93
C VAL A 116 7.49 37.19 40.90
N ILE A 117 8.07 38.28 41.37
CA ILE A 117 8.56 39.39 40.54
C ILE A 117 10.04 39.60 40.85
N ILE A 118 10.89 39.44 39.84
CA ILE A 118 12.34 39.58 39.96
C ILE A 118 12.78 40.70 39.04
N ASN A 119 13.39 41.73 39.62
CA ASN A 119 13.93 42.87 38.91
C ASN A 119 15.45 42.88 39.06
N THR A 120 16.17 42.87 37.95
CA THR A 120 17.63 42.91 37.93
C THR A 120 18.12 44.14 37.16
N THR A 121 18.90 44.97 37.82
CA THR A 121 19.49 46.24 37.37
C THR A 121 21.03 46.25 37.50
N ALA A 122 21.58 45.54 38.49
CA ALA A 122 23.01 45.48 38.79
C ALA A 122 23.78 44.48 37.91
N SER A 123 25.12 44.62 37.88
CA SER A 123 26.04 43.76 37.09
C SER A 123 26.39 42.41 37.74
N SER A 124 25.73 42.02 38.84
CA SER A 124 26.00 40.77 39.54
C SER A 124 25.31 39.55 38.92
N ILE A 125 25.88 38.36 39.12
CA ILE A 125 25.25 37.07 38.80
C ILE A 125 24.01 36.92 39.69
N ALA A 126 22.83 36.77 39.08
CA ALA A 126 21.62 36.44 39.81
C ALA A 126 21.22 34.98 39.51
N ASN A 127 21.15 34.16 40.56
CA ASN A 127 20.75 32.75 40.49
C ASN A 127 19.36 32.58 41.12
N VAL A 128 18.45 31.96 40.38
CA VAL A 128 17.08 31.68 40.84
C VAL A 128 16.83 30.19 40.80
N THR A 129 16.51 29.61 41.96
CA THR A 129 16.25 28.18 42.12
C THR A 129 14.84 27.97 42.64
N ILE A 130 14.04 27.17 41.94
CA ILE A 130 12.68 26.79 42.34
C ILE A 130 12.60 25.26 42.35
N ARG A 131 12.35 24.66 43.52
CA ARG A 131 12.29 23.19 43.67
C ARG A 131 11.06 22.72 44.41
N GLY A 132 10.45 21.61 43.99
CA GLY A 132 9.34 20.97 44.70
C GLY A 132 8.11 21.86 44.88
N SER A 133 7.96 22.92 44.08
CA SER A 133 7.02 24.01 44.34
C SER A 133 5.74 23.89 43.50
N LEU A 134 4.66 24.54 43.95
CA LEU A 134 3.36 24.53 43.30
C LEU A 134 2.88 25.96 43.02
N PHE A 135 2.57 26.25 41.76
CA PHE A 135 1.92 27.50 41.36
C PHE A 135 0.53 27.19 40.81
N GLN A 136 -0.51 27.73 41.43
CA GLN A 136 -1.89 27.41 41.08
C GLN A 136 -2.79 28.65 41.01
N ASN A 137 -3.65 28.72 39.99
CA ASN A 137 -4.66 29.78 39.82
C ASN A 137 -4.08 31.21 39.82
N ASN A 138 -2.81 31.39 39.45
CA ASN A 138 -2.19 32.71 39.34
C ASN A 138 -2.41 33.27 37.93
N SER A 139 -2.50 34.58 37.76
CA SER A 139 -2.51 35.18 36.40
C SER A 139 -1.12 35.06 35.73
N LEU A 140 -0.05 35.28 36.50
CA LEU A 140 1.34 35.05 36.12
C LEU A 140 2.14 34.53 37.32
N CYS A 141 2.85 33.41 37.15
CA CYS A 141 3.56 32.76 38.26
C CYS A 141 4.90 33.44 38.56
N ALA A 142 5.76 33.62 37.56
CA ALA A 142 7.03 34.31 37.73
C ALA A 142 7.31 35.28 36.58
N LYS A 143 7.72 36.49 36.95
CA LYS A 143 8.08 37.58 36.03
C LYS A 143 9.48 38.06 36.33
N ILE A 144 10.37 37.92 35.36
CA ILE A 144 11.77 38.33 35.45
C ILE A 144 12.00 39.50 34.49
N GLN A 145 12.46 40.62 35.01
CA GLN A 145 12.65 41.86 34.27
C GLN A 145 14.08 42.37 34.41
N PHE A 146 14.70 42.64 33.26
CA PHE A 146 16.04 43.23 33.20
C PHE A 146 15.94 44.73 32.88
N PHE A 147 16.51 45.58 33.75
CA PHE A 147 16.53 47.04 33.65
C PHE A 147 17.97 47.58 33.48
N GLY A 148 18.11 48.85 33.05
CA GLY A 148 19.38 49.44 32.63
C GLY A 148 20.39 49.75 33.74
N GLY A 149 21.68 49.57 33.41
CA GLY A 149 22.87 49.86 34.22
C GLY A 149 24.14 49.27 33.57
N SER A 150 25.28 49.99 33.68
CA SER A 150 26.70 49.67 33.31
C SER A 150 27.00 48.79 32.07
N GLU A 151 28.01 49.16 31.26
CA GLU A 151 28.44 48.51 30.01
C GLU A 151 28.92 47.02 30.12
N THR A 152 28.94 46.43 31.31
CA THR A 152 29.41 45.05 31.53
C THR A 152 28.39 43.99 31.06
N ASN A 153 28.77 42.74 30.74
CA ASN A 153 27.77 41.69 30.40
C ASN A 153 27.00 41.22 31.64
N LEU A 154 25.69 40.94 31.53
CA LEU A 154 24.88 40.41 32.64
C LEU A 154 24.78 38.88 32.56
N LYS A 155 24.98 38.18 33.69
CA LYS A 155 24.83 36.72 33.78
C LYS A 155 23.64 36.36 34.67
N PHE A 156 22.75 35.49 34.20
CA PHE A 156 21.57 35.05 34.95
C PHE A 156 21.37 33.54 34.83
N SER A 157 21.08 32.87 35.94
CA SER A 157 20.77 31.44 35.97
C SER A 157 19.38 31.18 36.57
N LEU A 158 18.62 30.31 35.92
CA LEU A 158 17.31 29.85 36.35
C LEU A 158 17.30 28.32 36.40
N ASP A 159 17.10 27.76 37.58
CA ASP A 159 16.96 26.32 37.83
C ASP A 159 15.56 26.03 38.38
N ILE A 160 14.80 25.19 37.68
CA ILE A 160 13.46 24.77 38.08
C ILE A 160 13.40 23.24 38.08
N GLU A 161 13.13 22.64 39.24
CA GLU A 161 13.04 21.20 39.39
C GLU A 161 11.75 20.80 40.11
N ASP A 162 11.13 19.69 39.70
CA ASP A 162 9.99 19.07 40.41
C ASP A 162 8.87 20.07 40.75
N THR A 163 8.51 20.92 39.79
CA THR A 163 7.60 22.05 40.00
C THR A 163 6.35 21.91 39.13
N LYS A 164 5.19 22.25 39.69
CA LYS A 164 3.89 22.12 39.04
C LYS A 164 3.23 23.49 38.84
N PHE A 165 2.72 23.73 37.64
CA PHE A 165 1.94 24.91 37.26
C PHE A 165 0.53 24.47 36.85
N LEU A 166 -0.47 24.76 37.66
CA LEU A 166 -1.85 24.30 37.47
C LEU A 166 -2.82 25.48 37.30
N ASN A 167 -3.67 25.47 36.27
CA ASN A 167 -4.74 26.44 36.09
C ASN A 167 -4.30 27.93 36.08
N ASN A 168 -3.07 28.21 35.65
CA ASN A 168 -2.54 29.58 35.67
C ASN A 168 -2.94 30.33 34.39
N GLY A 169 -3.17 31.65 34.48
CA GLY A 169 -3.44 32.55 33.35
C GLY A 169 -4.78 32.35 32.62
N ILE A 170 -5.77 31.75 33.28
CA ILE A 170 -7.15 31.59 32.77
C ILE A 170 -7.99 32.86 32.92
N LEU A 171 -7.77 33.67 33.98
CA LEU A 171 -8.62 34.81 34.34
C LEU A 171 -8.52 35.97 33.31
N ASP A 172 -9.67 36.34 32.75
CA ASP A 172 -9.84 37.23 31.58
C ASP A 172 -9.93 38.74 31.91
N TYR A 173 -9.67 39.13 33.16
CA TYR A 173 -9.95 40.50 33.61
C TYR A 173 -8.96 41.57 33.10
N PHE A 174 -7.82 41.19 32.53
CA PHE A 174 -6.78 42.15 32.11
C PHE A 174 -6.19 41.85 30.74
N LYS A 175 -6.09 42.90 29.91
CA LYS A 175 -5.46 42.94 28.58
C LYS A 175 -3.92 42.72 28.61
N ALA A 176 -3.38 41.97 29.57
CA ALA A 176 -1.95 41.77 29.72
C ALA A 176 -1.42 40.72 28.71
N PHE A 177 -0.40 41.10 27.94
CA PHE A 177 0.26 40.25 26.94
C PHE A 177 0.99 39.04 27.56
N TYR A 178 1.37 39.14 28.83
CA TYR A 178 2.19 38.17 29.55
C TYR A 178 1.39 37.51 30.67
N ARG A 179 1.03 36.23 30.47
CA ARG A 179 0.30 35.38 31.43
C ARG A 179 0.81 33.94 31.36
N GLY A 180 0.51 33.15 32.40
CA GLY A 180 0.87 31.74 32.49
C GLY A 180 1.93 31.48 33.57
N ALA A 181 2.94 30.67 33.25
CA ALA A 181 3.96 30.25 34.20
C ALA A 181 5.12 31.28 34.27
N LEU A 182 6.01 31.33 33.27
CA LEU A 182 7.21 32.19 33.34
C LEU A 182 7.35 33.16 32.17
N VAL A 183 7.78 34.38 32.49
CA VAL A 183 8.08 35.42 31.51
C VAL A 183 9.38 36.13 31.87
N LEU A 184 10.32 36.13 30.92
CA LEU A 184 11.58 36.88 30.96
C LEU A 184 11.51 37.96 29.88
N LYS A 185 11.69 39.23 30.28
CA LYS A 185 11.67 40.36 29.35
C LYS A 185 12.74 41.40 29.67
N SER A 186 13.21 42.07 28.63
CA SER A 186 14.21 43.13 28.73
C SER A 186 13.66 44.43 28.15
N ASN A 187 13.94 45.55 28.82
CA ASN A 187 13.71 46.89 28.28
C ASN A 187 15.01 47.51 27.74
N ILE A 188 16.09 46.74 27.62
CA ILE A 188 17.45 47.23 27.35
C ILE A 188 18.15 46.49 26.20
N SER A 189 19.14 47.15 25.62
CA SER A 189 20.02 46.65 24.55
C SER A 189 21.30 45.96 25.05
N ARG A 190 21.46 45.76 26.36
CA ARG A 190 22.64 45.11 26.98
C ARG A 190 22.72 43.63 26.61
N LYS A 191 23.93 43.07 26.52
CA LYS A 191 24.15 41.61 26.34
C LYS A 191 23.85 40.85 27.63
N ILE A 192 23.06 39.79 27.52
CA ILE A 192 22.62 38.94 28.63
C ILE A 192 23.02 37.51 28.33
N ASP A 193 23.80 36.89 29.22
CA ASP A 193 24.10 35.46 29.19
C ASP A 193 23.14 34.74 30.14
N LEU A 194 22.28 33.89 29.57
CA LEU A 194 21.20 33.24 30.28
C LEU A 194 21.40 31.72 30.30
N SER A 195 21.42 31.13 31.49
CA SER A 195 21.42 29.67 31.68
C SER A 195 20.09 29.24 32.28
N ILE A 196 19.36 28.37 31.58
CA ILE A 196 18.07 27.82 32.06
C ILE A 196 18.16 26.31 32.14
N THR A 197 17.83 25.76 33.31
CA THR A 197 17.63 24.33 33.51
C THR A 197 16.23 24.10 34.05
N VAL A 198 15.47 23.24 33.38
CA VAL A 198 14.12 22.85 33.81
C VAL A 198 14.02 21.33 33.79
N ALA A 199 13.69 20.72 34.92
CA ALA A 199 13.59 19.27 35.07
C ALA A 199 12.32 18.84 35.81
N LYS A 200 11.64 17.80 35.32
CA LYS A 200 10.43 17.23 35.96
C LYS A 200 9.34 18.27 36.22
N VAL A 201 9.05 19.10 35.22
CA VAL A 201 8.07 20.18 35.34
C VAL A 201 6.78 19.83 34.60
N LYS A 202 5.65 20.09 35.25
CA LYS A 202 4.32 19.85 34.67
C LYS A 202 3.49 21.12 34.65
N VAL A 203 3.02 21.50 33.46
CA VAL A 203 2.11 22.63 33.21
C VAL A 203 0.80 22.07 32.67
N THR A 204 -0.27 22.20 33.44
CA THR A 204 -1.59 21.71 33.02
C THR A 204 -2.68 22.75 33.11
N ASP A 205 -3.65 22.59 32.22
CA ASP A 205 -4.92 23.29 32.25
C ASP A 205 -4.72 24.82 32.32
N SER A 206 -3.58 25.32 31.82
CA SER A 206 -3.17 26.72 31.98
C SER A 206 -3.41 27.51 30.70
N GLY A 207 -3.74 28.79 30.89
CA GLY A 207 -3.83 29.81 29.86
C GLY A 207 -2.54 30.64 29.78
N GLY A 208 -1.85 30.66 28.65
CA GLY A 208 -0.63 31.47 28.51
C GLY A 208 0.65 30.70 28.20
N HIS A 209 1.78 31.36 28.42
CA HIS A 209 3.10 30.79 28.18
C HIS A 209 3.49 29.86 29.35
N PHE A 210 4.06 28.70 29.05
CA PHE A 210 4.92 27.98 30.00
C PHE A 210 6.18 28.81 30.25
N LEU A 211 6.85 29.24 29.18
CA LEU A 211 8.03 30.07 29.27
C LEU A 211 8.09 30.99 28.05
N ALA A 212 8.10 32.30 28.30
CA ALA A 212 8.36 33.31 27.28
C ALA A 212 9.68 34.02 27.57
N ILE A 213 10.61 33.94 26.62
CA ILE A 213 11.90 34.64 26.63
C ILE A 213 11.85 35.68 25.53
N ASP A 214 11.54 36.93 25.90
CA ASP A 214 11.60 38.07 25.00
C ASP A 214 12.84 38.92 25.33
N LEU A 215 14.01 38.39 24.96
CA LEU A 215 15.32 38.96 25.25
C LEU A 215 16.18 39.06 23.98
N PRO A 216 15.93 40.06 23.12
CA PRO A 216 16.48 40.07 21.77
C PRO A 216 18.01 40.17 21.65
N THR A 217 18.71 40.54 22.73
CA THR A 217 20.18 40.67 22.82
C THR A 217 20.83 39.55 23.64
N ALA A 218 20.06 38.57 24.08
CA ALA A 218 20.55 37.50 24.96
C ALA A 218 21.20 36.35 24.18
N SER A 219 22.16 35.71 24.85
CA SER A 219 22.73 34.41 24.51
C SER A 219 22.24 33.38 25.54
N THR A 220 21.46 32.40 25.10
CA THR A 220 20.83 31.42 26.00
C THR A 220 21.44 30.02 25.86
N SER A 221 21.62 29.35 27.00
CA SER A 221 21.93 27.93 27.09
C SER A 221 20.86 27.27 27.95
N GLU A 222 20.00 26.48 27.32
CA GLU A 222 18.75 25.99 27.89
C GLU A 222 18.66 24.47 27.81
N LYS A 223 18.30 23.83 28.93
CA LYS A 223 18.07 22.39 29.03
C LYS A 223 16.71 22.12 29.68
N TYR A 224 15.85 21.41 28.97
CA TYR A 224 14.54 20.97 29.44
C TYR A 224 14.51 19.45 29.45
N ASP A 225 14.29 18.84 30.61
CA ASP A 225 14.25 17.38 30.80
C ASP A 225 12.96 16.95 31.51
N ASP A 226 12.20 16.04 30.90
CA ASP A 226 10.94 15.54 31.45
C ASP A 226 9.95 16.69 31.76
N VAL A 227 9.58 17.43 30.72
CA VAL A 227 8.62 18.54 30.80
C VAL A 227 7.30 18.11 30.17
N VAL A 228 6.19 18.28 30.90
CA VAL A 228 4.84 17.90 30.46
C VAL A 228 3.97 19.15 30.32
N LEU A 229 3.50 19.39 29.10
CA LEU A 229 2.60 20.48 28.72
C LEU A 229 1.26 19.87 28.24
N GLU A 230 0.26 19.86 29.11
CA GLU A 230 -0.99 19.11 28.92
C GLU A 230 -2.24 19.99 29.05
N ARG A 231 -3.17 19.91 28.09
CA ARG A 231 -4.48 20.62 28.12
C ARG A 231 -4.38 22.14 28.29
N ASN A 232 -3.34 22.76 27.76
CA ASN A 232 -3.19 24.22 27.80
C ASN A 232 -3.90 24.88 26.62
N SER A 233 -4.32 26.14 26.80
CA SER A 233 -5.06 26.89 25.77
C SER A 233 -4.76 28.39 25.81
N PHE A 234 -5.23 29.15 24.81
CA PHE A 234 -5.19 30.61 24.80
C PHE A 234 -6.57 31.19 24.45
N VAL A 235 -7.23 31.85 25.41
CA VAL A 235 -8.52 32.55 25.21
C VAL A 235 -8.42 33.68 24.17
N ILE A 236 -9.49 33.85 23.38
CA ILE A 236 -9.62 34.38 22.00
C ILE A 236 -9.29 35.88 21.77
N SER A 237 -8.71 36.63 22.73
CA SER A 237 -8.74 38.11 22.62
C SER A 237 -7.62 38.81 21.83
N GLN A 238 -6.57 38.15 21.30
CA GLN A 238 -5.44 38.88 20.66
C GLN A 238 -4.86 38.29 19.35
N ARG A 239 -4.34 39.21 18.50
CA ARG A 239 -3.76 39.04 17.14
C ARG A 239 -2.25 38.65 17.10
N LYS A 240 -1.65 38.18 18.21
CA LYS A 240 -0.19 37.87 18.31
C LYS A 240 0.10 36.38 18.57
N SER A 241 1.37 35.97 18.43
CA SER A 241 1.83 34.56 18.49
C SER A 241 1.46 33.88 19.81
N ARG A 242 0.83 32.70 19.73
CA ARG A 242 0.32 31.91 20.85
C ARG A 242 1.18 30.66 21.00
N SER A 243 2.18 30.68 21.88
CA SER A 243 3.10 29.55 22.05
C SER A 243 3.36 29.24 23.52
N LEU A 244 3.37 27.97 23.92
CA LEU A 244 3.66 27.58 25.31
C LEU A 244 5.11 27.89 25.65
N TYR A 245 6.04 27.43 24.82
CA TYR A 245 7.43 27.91 24.83
C TYR A 245 7.62 28.93 23.71
N TYR A 246 8.09 30.12 24.07
CA TYR A 246 8.34 31.21 23.14
C TYR A 246 9.72 31.80 23.42
N SER A 247 10.56 31.88 22.40
CA SER A 247 11.90 32.44 22.53
C SER A 247 12.23 33.38 21.37
N ILE A 248 12.58 34.62 21.70
CA ILE A 248 13.23 35.61 20.84
C ILE A 248 14.57 35.99 21.48
N VAL A 249 15.67 35.51 20.88
CA VAL A 249 17.03 35.74 21.40
C VAL A 249 18.03 35.93 20.27
N GLN A 250 19.22 36.45 20.59
CA GLN A 250 20.31 36.60 19.62
C GLN A 250 21.03 35.26 19.38
N LYS A 251 21.38 34.55 20.46
CA LYS A 251 21.93 33.20 20.36
C LYS A 251 21.12 32.25 21.22
N ALA A 252 20.78 31.08 20.70
CA ALA A 252 20.02 30.08 21.45
C ALA A 252 20.70 28.71 21.32
N LYS A 253 21.02 28.07 22.43
CA LYS A 253 21.36 26.64 22.49
C LYS A 253 20.33 25.96 23.36
N VAL A 254 19.35 25.31 22.75
CA VAL A 254 18.18 24.76 23.43
C VAL A 254 18.13 23.25 23.24
N THR A 255 18.00 22.50 24.33
CA THR A 255 17.84 21.04 24.31
C THR A 255 16.58 20.65 25.05
N PHE A 256 15.66 19.96 24.36
CA PHE A 256 14.48 19.33 24.92
C PHE A 256 14.67 17.81 24.92
N HIS A 257 14.52 17.22 26.09
CA HIS A 257 14.62 15.78 26.30
C HIS A 257 13.36 15.31 27.02
N ARG A 258 12.66 14.32 26.46
CA ARG A 258 11.37 13.83 27.01
C ARG A 258 10.31 14.92 27.20
N LEU A 259 10.23 15.86 26.26
CA LEU A 259 9.16 16.85 26.24
C LEU A 259 7.85 16.19 25.78
N GLN A 260 6.79 16.35 26.56
CA GLN A 260 5.45 15.88 26.21
C GLN A 260 4.51 17.07 26.02
N CYS A 261 4.14 17.35 24.79
CA CYS A 261 3.08 18.31 24.46
C CYS A 261 1.84 17.56 24.02
N LYS A 262 0.81 17.51 24.86
CA LYS A 262 -0.41 16.75 24.56
C LYS A 262 -1.70 17.48 24.85
N ASP A 263 -2.68 17.27 23.97
CA ASP A 263 -4.06 17.75 24.13
C ASP A 263 -4.15 19.27 24.30
N ASN A 264 -3.20 20.03 23.74
CA ASN A 264 -3.21 21.49 23.80
C ASN A 264 -4.05 22.07 22.66
N ASP A 265 -4.91 23.05 22.97
CA ASP A 265 -5.87 23.60 22.02
C ASP A 265 -5.56 25.07 21.66
N GLN A 266 -5.56 25.34 20.35
CA GLN A 266 -5.32 26.64 19.71
C GLN A 266 -4.00 27.32 20.13
N VAL A 267 -2.99 26.53 20.48
CA VAL A 267 -1.69 27.00 20.95
C VAL A 267 -0.54 26.21 20.33
N THR A 268 0.47 26.92 19.84
CA THR A 268 1.72 26.32 19.39
C THR A 268 2.50 25.80 20.59
N CYS A 269 3.11 24.62 20.49
CA CYS A 269 3.87 24.07 21.60
C CYS A 269 5.21 24.80 21.75
N LEU A 270 5.98 24.86 20.65
CA LEU A 270 7.31 25.47 20.63
C LEU A 270 7.42 26.49 19.51
N THR A 271 7.83 27.70 19.84
CA THR A 271 8.20 28.73 18.87
C THR A 271 9.54 29.33 19.21
N ILE A 272 10.49 29.21 18.29
CA ILE A 272 11.82 29.80 18.40
C ILE A 272 12.02 30.76 17.25
N PHE A 273 12.28 32.01 17.58
CA PHE A 273 12.56 33.09 16.66
C PHE A 273 13.99 33.56 16.83
N GLY A 274 14.79 33.34 15.81
CA GLY A 274 16.12 33.92 15.74
C GLY A 274 16.07 35.36 15.17
N ARG A 275 16.88 36.26 15.73
CA ARG A 275 17.08 37.64 15.24
C ARG A 275 18.30 37.80 14.33
N ILE A 276 18.33 38.89 13.55
CA ILE A 276 19.42 39.26 12.62
C ILE A 276 20.80 39.04 13.28
N ASN A 277 21.75 38.43 12.56
CA ASN A 277 23.08 38.03 13.04
C ASN A 277 23.09 37.04 14.23
N GLY A 278 22.02 36.27 14.40
CA GLY A 278 21.87 35.29 15.47
C GLY A 278 22.25 33.85 15.07
N THR A 279 22.55 33.02 16.08
CA THR A 279 22.80 31.58 15.89
C THR A 279 21.89 30.74 16.80
N VAL A 280 21.17 29.79 16.22
CA VAL A 280 20.14 29.00 16.91
C VAL A 280 20.42 27.50 16.73
N LEU A 281 20.68 26.81 17.84
CA LEU A 281 20.90 25.37 17.90
C LEU A 281 19.80 24.74 18.74
N VAL A 282 18.92 23.97 18.11
CA VAL A 282 17.80 23.30 18.75
C VAL A 282 17.99 21.80 18.66
N ARG A 283 17.93 21.12 19.80
CA ARG A 283 17.90 19.66 19.88
C ARG A 283 16.62 19.20 20.56
N VAL A 284 15.92 18.26 19.94
CA VAL A 284 14.74 17.62 20.53
C VAL A 284 14.94 16.10 20.44
N HIS A 285 14.84 15.43 21.58
CA HIS A 285 15.04 13.98 21.66
C HIS A 285 13.99 13.32 22.55
N GLU A 286 13.60 12.09 22.20
CA GLU A 286 12.65 11.26 22.98
C GLU A 286 11.35 11.99 23.35
N SER A 287 10.86 12.86 22.48
CA SER A 287 9.75 13.77 22.78
C SER A 287 8.46 13.36 22.05
N SER A 288 7.32 13.86 22.52
CA SER A 288 6.01 13.55 21.94
C SER A 288 5.11 14.78 21.82
N PHE A 289 4.51 14.94 20.64
CA PHE A 289 3.55 15.99 20.30
C PHE A 289 2.26 15.32 19.82
N HIS A 290 1.31 15.14 20.73
CA HIS A 290 0.10 14.36 20.50
C HIS A 290 -1.18 15.20 20.62
N ASN A 291 -2.06 15.13 19.62
CA ASN A 291 -3.40 15.73 19.67
C ASN A 291 -3.38 17.24 19.98
N ASN A 292 -2.48 17.99 19.35
CA ASN A 292 -2.40 19.44 19.52
C ASN A 292 -3.08 20.18 18.36
N SER A 293 -3.61 21.36 18.66
CA SER A 293 -4.17 22.28 17.68
C SER A 293 -3.47 23.64 17.79
N ALA A 294 -3.18 24.26 16.65
CA ALA A 294 -2.57 25.60 16.59
C ALA A 294 -3.49 26.58 15.83
N TYR A 295 -3.53 27.82 16.29
CA TYR A 295 -4.35 28.87 15.67
C TYR A 295 -3.49 30.08 15.28
N GLN A 296 -3.77 30.63 14.09
CA GLN A 296 -3.22 31.92 13.67
C GLN A 296 -4.28 32.70 12.88
N SER A 297 -4.34 34.02 13.08
CA SER A 297 -5.40 34.89 12.52
C SER A 297 -5.06 35.42 11.12
N GLY A 298 -6.08 35.63 10.28
CA GLY A 298 -6.00 36.30 8.97
C GLY A 298 -5.17 35.53 7.93
N ASN A 299 -4.48 36.24 7.02
CA ASN A 299 -3.63 35.64 5.98
C ASN A 299 -2.44 34.81 6.53
N LYS A 300 -2.24 34.79 7.85
CA LYS A 300 -1.17 34.06 8.54
C LYS A 300 -1.57 32.64 8.99
N VAL A 301 -2.80 32.18 8.70
CA VAL A 301 -3.25 30.80 9.00
C VAL A 301 -2.29 29.74 8.44
N LEU A 302 -1.69 30.01 7.27
CA LEU A 302 -0.69 29.15 6.64
C LEU A 302 0.56 28.91 7.51
N TYR A 303 0.80 29.78 8.49
CA TYR A 303 1.97 29.74 9.37
C TYR A 303 1.72 29.05 10.71
N ALA A 304 0.50 28.53 10.94
CA ALA A 304 0.18 27.78 12.15
C ALA A 304 0.89 26.42 12.14
N ALA A 305 1.73 26.19 13.15
CA ALA A 305 2.45 24.94 13.36
C ALA A 305 2.53 24.59 14.85
N ILE A 306 2.67 23.30 15.16
CA ILE A 306 2.86 22.80 16.53
C ILE A 306 4.28 23.06 17.01
N PHE A 307 5.27 22.84 16.13
CA PHE A 307 6.65 23.21 16.36
C PHE A 307 7.13 24.13 15.23
N ARG A 308 7.51 25.34 15.60
CA ARG A 308 7.98 26.36 14.70
C ARG A 308 9.37 26.86 15.06
N VAL A 309 10.24 26.92 14.05
CA VAL A 309 11.53 27.62 14.10
C VAL A 309 11.58 28.62 12.95
N ALA A 310 11.92 29.88 13.22
CA ALA A 310 11.97 30.90 12.18
C ALA A 310 13.13 31.87 12.38
N GLY A 311 13.70 32.34 11.29
CA GLY A 311 14.75 33.37 11.26
C GLY A 311 14.58 34.31 10.06
N SER A 312 15.24 35.47 10.12
CA SER A 312 15.03 36.58 9.17
C SER A 312 16.09 36.74 8.07
N GLU A 313 17.27 36.10 8.15
CA GLU A 313 18.43 36.34 7.25
C GLU A 313 19.30 35.08 6.96
N SER A 314 20.37 35.21 6.17
CA SER A 314 20.98 34.20 5.25
C SER A 314 21.46 32.87 5.86
N HIS A 315 21.84 32.83 7.14
CA HIS A 315 22.21 31.58 7.82
C HIS A 315 21.93 31.68 9.33
N PHE A 316 21.11 30.78 9.88
CA PHE A 316 20.57 30.97 11.24
C PHE A 316 20.88 29.85 12.24
N GLY A 317 21.10 28.61 11.80
CA GLY A 317 21.56 27.53 12.69
C GLY A 317 21.02 26.14 12.37
N THR A 318 20.89 25.30 13.39
CA THR A 318 20.71 23.84 13.26
C THR A 318 19.57 23.36 14.15
N VAL A 319 18.66 22.58 13.57
CA VAL A 319 17.56 21.90 14.27
C VAL A 319 17.73 20.40 14.10
N ILE A 320 17.90 19.69 15.21
CA ILE A 320 18.06 18.23 15.23
C ILE A 320 16.89 17.66 16.05
N ILE A 321 16.09 16.80 15.43
CA ILE A 321 14.97 16.11 16.08
C ILE A 321 15.18 14.61 15.91
N SER A 322 15.20 13.87 17.01
CA SER A 322 15.37 12.42 16.97
C SER A 322 14.48 11.67 17.94
N ASN A 323 14.13 10.43 17.60
CA ASN A 323 13.27 9.55 18.41
C ASN A 323 11.99 10.27 18.91
N THR A 324 11.33 11.02 18.03
CA THR A 324 10.24 11.94 18.41
C THR A 324 9.00 11.65 17.57
N SER A 325 7.81 11.82 18.16
CA SER A 325 6.53 11.57 17.48
C SER A 325 5.65 12.81 17.41
N PHE A 326 5.09 13.10 16.24
CA PHE A 326 4.04 14.09 16.00
C PHE A 326 2.79 13.36 15.52
N VAL A 327 1.76 13.25 16.35
CA VAL A 327 0.61 12.38 16.09
C VAL A 327 -0.70 13.13 16.31
N LYS A 328 -1.63 13.03 15.35
CA LYS A 328 -2.99 13.61 15.42
C LYS A 328 -3.02 15.13 15.62
N ASN A 329 -2.10 15.87 15.00
CA ASN A 329 -2.07 17.32 15.14
C ASN A 329 -2.92 18.01 14.05
N ASN A 330 -3.85 18.89 14.42
CA ASN A 330 -4.83 19.48 13.48
C ASN A 330 -4.22 20.49 12.47
N ARG A 331 -2.92 20.77 12.55
CA ARG A 331 -2.21 21.74 11.70
C ARG A 331 -0.86 21.18 11.24
N THR A 332 0.05 22.05 10.82
CA THR A 332 1.43 21.67 10.48
C THR A 332 2.15 21.12 11.71
N ALA A 333 2.73 19.93 11.62
CA ALA A 333 3.51 19.36 12.72
C ALA A 333 4.81 20.15 12.92
N LEU A 334 5.63 20.27 11.86
CA LEU A 334 6.91 20.99 11.90
C LEU A 334 6.98 22.07 10.81
N SER A 335 7.36 23.28 11.21
CA SER A 335 7.58 24.41 10.30
C SER A 335 8.93 25.08 10.53
N LEU A 336 9.66 25.30 9.43
CA LEU A 336 10.91 26.05 9.45
C LEU A 336 11.06 27.03 8.28
N THR A 337 11.91 28.04 8.48
CA THR A 337 12.41 28.89 7.40
C THR A 337 13.62 28.24 6.69
N PRO A 338 13.90 28.55 5.41
CA PRO A 338 14.89 27.83 4.60
C PRO A 338 16.37 27.96 5.03
N ASN A 339 16.66 28.76 6.05
CA ASN A 339 17.99 29.15 6.52
C ASN A 339 18.53 28.29 7.68
N PHE A 340 17.89 27.14 7.93
CA PHE A 340 18.27 26.19 8.97
C PHE A 340 18.76 24.88 8.36
N TYR A 341 19.81 24.31 8.97
CA TYR A 341 20.11 22.89 8.82
C TYR A 341 19.08 22.09 9.62
N LEU A 342 18.38 21.16 8.98
CA LEU A 342 17.42 20.25 9.62
C LEU A 342 17.91 18.81 9.55
N ALA A 343 17.92 18.14 10.69
CA ALA A 343 18.09 16.69 10.77
C ALA A 343 16.89 16.05 11.50
N LEU A 344 16.19 15.15 10.81
CA LEU A 344 15.14 14.31 11.37
C LEU A 344 15.65 12.86 11.39
N VAL A 345 15.76 12.25 12.57
CA VAL A 345 16.27 10.87 12.73
C VAL A 345 15.28 10.04 13.53
N ASN A 346 14.71 8.99 12.93
CA ASN A 346 13.69 8.16 13.58
C ASN A 346 12.50 8.97 14.12
N VAL A 347 11.96 9.86 13.28
CA VAL A 347 10.80 10.72 13.59
C VAL A 347 9.56 10.15 12.93
N THR A 348 8.47 10.06 13.69
CA THR A 348 7.16 9.66 13.16
C THR A 348 6.22 10.87 13.11
N VAL A 349 5.69 11.18 11.93
CA VAL A 349 4.71 12.26 11.73
C VAL A 349 3.45 11.65 11.14
N SER A 350 2.36 11.70 11.89
CA SER A 350 1.11 11.07 11.48
C SER A 350 -0.14 11.88 11.76
N SER A 351 -1.13 11.74 10.88
CA SER A 351 -2.45 12.38 10.98
C SER A 351 -2.35 13.89 11.21
N SER A 352 -1.46 14.54 10.47
CA SER A 352 -1.28 16.00 10.48
C SER A 352 -1.67 16.62 9.14
N LEU A 353 -2.10 17.88 9.14
CA LEU A 353 -2.40 18.58 7.89
C LEU A 353 -1.15 18.67 7.01
N ASN A 354 -0.05 19.18 7.56
CA ASN A 354 1.26 19.15 6.92
C ASN A 354 2.24 18.43 7.86
N GLY A 355 3.03 17.50 7.34
CA GLY A 355 4.11 16.87 8.10
C GLY A 355 5.26 17.85 8.34
N LEU A 356 5.95 18.23 7.26
CA LEU A 356 7.03 19.20 7.26
C LEU A 356 6.78 20.31 6.25
N ARG A 357 6.84 21.57 6.72
CA ARG A 357 6.67 22.76 5.88
C ARG A 357 7.89 23.68 5.94
N ILE A 358 8.50 23.95 4.80
CA ILE A 358 9.64 24.85 4.65
C ILE A 358 9.23 26.05 3.79
N PHE A 359 9.15 27.24 4.39
CA PHE A 359 8.74 28.45 3.68
C PHE A 359 9.42 29.70 4.23
N PRO A 360 9.70 30.72 3.40
CA PRO A 360 10.25 31.99 3.86
C PRO A 360 9.22 32.75 4.72
N TRP A 361 9.68 33.32 5.85
CA TRP A 361 8.84 34.16 6.69
C TRP A 361 8.37 35.42 5.98
N ASP A 362 9.27 36.02 5.18
CA ASP A 362 8.99 37.19 4.35
C ASP A 362 9.16 36.82 2.86
N PRO A 363 8.09 36.80 2.05
CA PRO A 363 8.18 36.54 0.62
C PRO A 363 8.99 37.59 -0.15
N GLN A 364 9.20 38.77 0.43
CA GLN A 364 10.00 39.89 -0.13
C GLN A 364 11.47 39.83 0.30
N ASN A 365 11.86 38.85 1.13
CA ASN A 365 13.24 38.75 1.60
C ASN A 365 14.18 38.62 0.39
N LYS A 366 15.24 39.42 0.31
CA LYS A 366 16.15 39.46 -0.85
C LYS A 366 17.47 38.71 -0.61
N ASN A 367 17.63 38.09 0.56
CA ASN A 367 18.88 37.44 0.96
C ASN A 367 18.99 36.02 0.40
N ASN A 368 20.21 35.60 0.05
CA ASN A 368 20.50 34.23 -0.34
C ASN A 368 20.49 33.32 0.89
N PHE A 369 20.02 32.08 0.76
CA PHE A 369 19.96 31.12 1.86
C PHE A 369 20.55 29.78 1.46
N HIS A 370 21.09 29.04 2.43
CA HIS A 370 21.53 27.65 2.23
C HIS A 370 20.61 26.74 3.04
N LEU A 371 19.92 25.83 2.35
CA LEU A 371 19.05 24.84 2.97
C LEU A 371 19.76 23.50 2.97
N ASN A 372 19.88 22.89 4.13
CA ASN A 372 20.35 21.51 4.24
C ASN A 372 19.36 20.71 5.10
N VAL A 373 18.72 19.72 4.49
CA VAL A 373 17.71 18.88 5.13
C VAL A 373 18.13 17.43 5.02
N THR A 374 18.18 16.75 6.14
CA THR A 374 18.46 15.31 6.24
C THR A 374 17.32 14.62 6.98
N ILE A 375 16.74 13.60 6.36
CA ILE A 375 15.63 12.81 6.89
C ILE A 375 16.05 11.34 6.83
N GLU A 376 16.14 10.70 7.98
CA GLU A 376 16.66 9.33 8.10
C GLU A 376 15.78 8.48 9.01
N GLY A 377 15.39 7.29 8.55
CA GLY A 377 14.63 6.35 9.38
C GLY A 377 13.22 6.84 9.76
N CYS A 378 12.66 7.82 9.05
CA CYS A 378 11.43 8.49 9.44
C CYS A 378 10.17 7.82 8.88
N LYS A 379 9.00 8.16 9.43
CA LYS A 379 7.69 7.68 8.98
C LYS A 379 6.71 8.83 8.83
N PHE A 380 6.11 8.97 7.65
CA PHE A 380 5.08 9.95 7.35
C PHE A 380 3.77 9.23 7.03
N GLN A 381 2.79 9.31 7.93
CA GLN A 381 1.59 8.46 7.88
C GLN A 381 0.26 9.20 7.94
N ASN A 382 -0.64 8.94 6.98
CA ASN A 382 -1.98 9.56 6.94
C ASN A 382 -1.98 11.09 7.09
N ASN A 383 -0.91 11.78 6.66
CA ASN A 383 -0.93 13.24 6.56
C ASN A 383 -1.61 13.65 5.24
N THR A 384 -2.24 14.82 5.22
CA THR A 384 -2.81 15.40 3.98
C THR A 384 -1.68 15.80 3.02
N TYR A 385 -0.63 16.45 3.56
CA TYR A 385 0.60 16.79 2.86
C TYR A 385 1.80 16.30 3.69
N ASP A 386 2.70 15.51 3.11
CA ASP A 386 3.84 14.99 3.88
C ASP A 386 4.96 16.03 4.00
N ILE A 387 5.52 16.50 2.87
CA ILE A 387 6.61 17.49 2.84
C ILE A 387 6.36 18.55 1.77
N SER A 388 6.43 19.84 2.15
CA SER A 388 6.40 20.96 1.21
C SER A 388 7.54 21.95 1.44
N GLY A 389 8.12 22.42 0.34
CA GLY A 389 9.15 23.45 0.30
C GLY A 389 8.90 24.44 -0.84
N VAL A 390 8.87 25.74 -0.52
CA VAL A 390 8.81 26.82 -1.51
C VAL A 390 9.97 27.78 -1.27
N PHE A 391 10.73 28.04 -2.33
CA PHE A 391 12.10 28.54 -2.25
C PHE A 391 12.31 29.81 -3.09
N ASN A 392 11.76 30.95 -2.65
CA ASN A 392 11.68 32.19 -3.43
C ASN A 392 13.00 32.93 -3.73
N ASN A 393 14.16 32.47 -3.24
CA ASN A 393 15.45 33.14 -3.38
C ASN A 393 16.52 32.21 -3.96
N THR A 394 17.73 32.74 -4.21
CA THR A 394 18.84 31.93 -4.74
C THR A 394 19.57 31.16 -3.66
N ILE A 395 19.75 29.86 -3.92
CA ILE A 395 19.91 28.85 -2.88
C ILE A 395 20.88 27.74 -3.34
N ASN A 396 21.70 27.25 -2.41
CA ASN A 396 22.19 25.87 -2.47
C ASN A 396 21.27 25.01 -1.62
N ILE A 397 20.48 24.13 -2.26
CA ILE A 397 19.60 23.17 -1.60
C ILE A 397 20.35 21.85 -1.53
N ASP A 398 20.58 21.33 -0.32
CA ASP A 398 20.95 19.94 -0.09
C ASP A 398 19.77 19.26 0.62
N PHE A 399 19.07 18.36 -0.04
CA PHE A 399 17.89 17.69 0.51
C PHE A 399 18.04 16.19 0.38
N ARG A 400 18.17 15.50 1.52
CA ARG A 400 18.45 14.06 1.57
C ARG A 400 17.39 13.33 2.38
N VAL A 401 16.83 12.28 1.79
CA VAL A 401 15.86 11.39 2.44
C VAL A 401 16.35 9.96 2.30
N ARG A 402 16.53 9.27 3.43
CA ARG A 402 17.03 7.90 3.49
C ARG A 402 16.17 7.01 4.38
N ASN A 403 16.01 5.74 4.00
CA ASN A 403 15.36 4.72 4.81
C ASN A 403 14.02 5.18 5.43
N THR A 404 13.19 5.86 4.64
CA THR A 404 11.99 6.56 5.12
C THR A 404 10.74 5.95 4.49
N LEU A 405 9.66 5.85 5.26
CA LEU A 405 8.38 5.32 4.83
C LEU A 405 7.33 6.44 4.74
N PHE A 406 6.74 6.59 3.56
CA PHE A 406 5.55 7.39 3.31
C PHE A 406 4.39 6.43 3.04
N ASP A 407 3.44 6.32 3.98
CA ASP A 407 2.38 5.31 3.95
C ASP A 407 1.04 5.90 4.39
N GLY A 408 -0.08 5.54 3.78
CA GLY A 408 -1.37 5.97 4.29
C GLY A 408 -2.48 6.03 3.26
N LYS A 409 -3.68 5.60 3.67
CA LYS A 409 -4.89 5.56 2.85
C LYS A 409 -6.07 6.05 3.67
N GLU A 410 -6.38 7.33 3.55
CA GLU A 410 -7.71 7.91 3.67
C GLU A 410 -7.63 9.37 3.24
N VAL A 411 -7.98 9.64 1.98
CA VAL A 411 -8.28 11.01 1.53
C VAL A 411 -9.78 11.03 1.31
N GLN A 412 -10.53 11.98 1.87
CA GLN A 412 -11.96 12.05 1.58
C GLN A 412 -12.18 12.42 0.11
N ARG A 413 -13.34 12.09 -0.48
CA ARG A 413 -13.65 12.31 -1.91
C ARG A 413 -13.50 13.79 -2.36
N TYR A 414 -13.45 14.72 -1.40
CA TYR A 414 -13.50 16.17 -1.59
C TYR A 414 -12.22 16.92 -1.20
N GLU A 415 -11.16 16.24 -0.76
CA GLU A 415 -9.85 16.88 -0.59
C GLU A 415 -9.17 16.97 -1.95
N ASN A 416 -9.28 18.15 -2.58
CA ASN A 416 -8.89 18.36 -3.96
C ASN A 416 -7.38 18.41 -4.19
N THR A 417 -6.56 18.59 -3.14
CA THR A 417 -5.11 18.76 -3.30
C THR A 417 -4.33 17.96 -2.25
N SER A 418 -3.40 17.11 -2.69
CA SER A 418 -2.50 16.36 -1.81
C SER A 418 -1.21 16.01 -2.55
N PHE A 419 -0.09 15.94 -1.84
CA PHE A 419 1.22 15.61 -2.42
C PHE A 419 2.09 14.93 -1.36
N GLY A 420 2.98 14.04 -1.79
CA GLY A 420 4.01 13.44 -0.94
C GLY A 420 5.09 14.47 -0.61
N ILE A 421 6.07 14.60 -1.49
CA ILE A 421 7.12 15.64 -1.43
C ILE A 421 6.87 16.64 -2.56
N ARG A 422 6.71 17.93 -2.22
CA ARG A 422 6.59 19.02 -3.20
C ARG A 422 7.66 20.08 -2.94
N LEU A 423 8.63 20.21 -3.84
CA LEU A 423 9.69 21.21 -3.78
C LEU A 423 9.60 22.14 -4.98
N ILE A 424 9.49 23.44 -4.71
CA ILE A 424 9.29 24.47 -5.75
C ILE A 424 10.37 25.54 -5.63
N ILE A 425 11.11 25.76 -6.70
CA ILE A 425 11.99 26.93 -6.88
C ILE A 425 11.36 27.79 -8.00
N PRO A 426 10.71 28.92 -7.68
CA PRO A 426 10.10 29.79 -8.67
C PRO A 426 11.17 30.53 -9.49
N ARG A 427 10.74 31.15 -10.60
CA ARG A 427 11.62 31.97 -11.44
C ARG A 427 12.11 33.19 -10.65
N LEU A 428 13.43 33.36 -10.58
CA LEU A 428 14.07 34.44 -9.83
C LEU A 428 14.37 35.62 -10.78
N GLU A 429 13.95 36.84 -10.42
CA GLU A 429 14.12 38.04 -11.26
C GLU A 429 15.57 38.57 -11.33
N ARG A 430 16.44 38.13 -10.40
CA ARG A 430 17.86 38.50 -10.38
C ARG A 430 18.72 37.38 -10.97
N ALA A 431 19.79 37.76 -11.67
CA ALA A 431 20.77 36.89 -12.33
C ALA A 431 21.65 36.05 -11.37
N ASN A 432 21.05 35.46 -10.35
CA ASN A 432 21.75 34.59 -9.41
C ASN A 432 21.46 33.13 -9.83
N PHE A 433 22.51 32.33 -9.99
CA PHE A 433 22.42 30.89 -10.26
C PHE A 433 21.99 30.13 -9.00
N SER A 434 21.02 29.21 -9.11
CA SER A 434 20.64 28.28 -8.02
C SER A 434 21.36 26.93 -8.14
N GLN A 435 21.67 26.29 -7.02
CA GLN A 435 22.14 24.90 -7.01
C GLN A 435 21.20 24.06 -6.17
N ALA A 436 20.75 22.93 -6.70
CA ALA A 436 19.94 21.98 -5.96
C ALA A 436 20.54 20.58 -6.06
N ALA A 437 20.77 19.93 -4.94
CA ALA A 437 21.21 18.56 -4.82
C ALA A 437 20.17 17.81 -3.97
N ILE A 438 19.40 16.94 -4.62
CA ILE A 438 18.35 16.15 -3.99
C ILE A 438 18.72 14.69 -4.07
N GLU A 439 18.75 14.00 -2.94
CA GLU A 439 19.03 12.57 -2.85
C GLU A 439 17.90 11.85 -2.09
N ILE A 440 17.30 10.85 -2.73
CA ILE A 440 16.24 10.03 -2.15
C ILE A 440 16.68 8.57 -2.31
N GLU A 441 16.93 7.88 -1.21
CA GLU A 441 17.55 6.55 -1.24
C GLU A 441 16.88 5.60 -0.24
N ASP A 442 16.56 4.37 -0.67
CA ASP A 442 15.88 3.38 0.16
C ASP A 442 14.55 3.89 0.75
N VAL A 443 13.76 4.62 -0.05
CA VAL A 443 12.48 5.22 0.36
C VAL A 443 11.30 4.48 -0.24
N THR A 444 10.27 4.24 0.58
CA THR A 444 9.01 3.62 0.14
C THR A 444 7.87 4.62 0.20
N PHE A 445 7.20 4.81 -0.93
CA PHE A 445 5.94 5.52 -1.08
C PHE A 445 4.84 4.52 -1.38
N LYS A 446 3.92 4.31 -0.43
CA LYS A 446 2.84 3.34 -0.56
C LYS A 446 1.49 4.02 -0.40
N SER A 447 0.64 3.87 -1.41
CA SER A 447 -0.70 4.46 -1.42
C SER A 447 -0.69 5.98 -1.19
N ARG A 448 0.36 6.67 -1.67
CA ARG A 448 0.56 8.10 -1.43
C ARG A 448 0.37 8.97 -2.68
N PRO A 449 -0.01 10.24 -2.50
CA PRO A 449 -0.01 11.20 -3.59
C PRO A 449 1.38 11.35 -4.24
N SER A 450 1.40 11.81 -5.48
CA SER A 450 2.66 12.04 -6.21
C SER A 450 3.61 13.03 -5.52
N ASN A 451 4.89 12.86 -5.83
CA ASN A 451 5.95 13.81 -5.51
C ASN A 451 6.22 14.72 -6.72
N SER A 452 6.54 15.99 -6.49
CA SER A 452 6.81 16.97 -7.55
C SER A 452 8.03 17.84 -7.23
N PHE A 453 8.87 18.00 -8.25
CA PHE A 453 10.06 18.85 -8.24
C PHE A 453 9.93 19.85 -9.40
N ALA A 454 9.69 21.11 -9.05
CA ALA A 454 9.44 22.18 -10.02
C ALA A 454 10.47 23.31 -9.85
N PHE A 455 11.48 23.37 -10.73
CA PHE A 455 12.59 24.33 -10.62
C PHE A 455 12.69 25.22 -11.87
N PHE A 456 12.39 26.50 -11.70
CA PHE A 456 12.28 27.49 -12.78
C PHE A 456 13.38 28.57 -12.75
N SER A 457 14.41 28.37 -11.93
CA SER A 457 15.57 29.26 -11.85
C SER A 457 16.72 28.74 -12.71
N LYS A 458 17.56 29.64 -13.23
CA LYS A 458 18.80 29.24 -13.91
C LYS A 458 19.78 28.66 -12.89
N GLY A 459 20.41 27.53 -13.21
CA GLY A 459 21.38 26.90 -12.30
C GLY A 459 21.51 25.39 -12.44
N ASN A 460 22.39 24.77 -11.66
CA ASN A 460 22.64 23.34 -11.73
C ASN A 460 21.77 22.59 -10.71
N HIS A 461 20.83 21.80 -11.21
CA HIS A 461 19.94 21.00 -10.38
C HIS A 461 20.23 19.53 -10.61
N THR A 462 20.49 18.78 -9.54
CA THR A 462 20.77 17.36 -9.57
C THR A 462 19.81 16.63 -8.64
N ILE A 463 19.04 15.69 -9.18
CA ILE A 463 18.15 14.81 -8.41
C ILE A 463 18.60 13.37 -8.58
N LYS A 464 18.83 12.65 -7.49
CA LYS A 464 19.21 11.24 -7.47
C LYS A 464 18.17 10.46 -6.67
N ILE A 465 17.53 9.48 -7.30
CA ILE A 465 16.55 8.58 -6.68
C ILE A 465 17.06 7.16 -6.82
N ARG A 466 17.28 6.45 -5.72
CA ARG A 466 17.93 5.12 -5.72
C ARG A 466 17.20 4.13 -4.82
N ARG A 467 17.01 2.90 -5.30
CA ARG A 467 16.44 1.79 -4.51
C ARG A 467 15.09 2.15 -3.87
N CYS A 468 14.27 2.94 -4.58
CA CYS A 468 12.98 3.38 -4.07
C CYS A 468 11.82 2.49 -4.57
N LEU A 469 10.72 2.51 -3.83
CA LEU A 469 9.46 1.84 -4.19
C LEU A 469 8.33 2.85 -4.25
N PHE A 470 7.73 3.04 -5.42
CA PHE A 470 6.50 3.81 -5.62
C PHE A 470 5.38 2.85 -5.96
N ARG A 471 4.51 2.57 -4.99
CA ARG A 471 3.44 1.59 -5.12
C ARG A 471 2.08 2.19 -4.80
N GLU A 472 1.11 1.94 -5.69
CA GLU A 472 -0.28 2.39 -5.52
C GLU A 472 -0.40 3.92 -5.34
N GLY A 473 0.55 4.69 -5.88
CA GLY A 473 0.54 6.13 -5.83
C GLY A 473 -0.51 6.75 -6.75
N PHE A 474 -0.98 7.94 -6.43
CA PHE A 474 -2.04 8.61 -7.20
C PHE A 474 -1.80 10.11 -7.42
N GLY A 475 -2.19 10.60 -8.60
CA GLY A 475 -2.33 12.02 -8.93
C GLY A 475 -3.74 12.29 -9.41
N LEU A 476 -4.64 12.67 -8.51
CA LEU A 476 -6.06 12.93 -8.81
C LEU A 476 -6.34 14.39 -9.16
N GLU A 477 -5.52 15.30 -8.67
CA GLU A 477 -5.63 16.71 -9.03
C GLU A 477 -4.96 16.92 -10.39
N ILE A 478 -5.58 17.76 -11.22
CA ILE A 478 -4.91 18.38 -12.36
C ILE A 478 -4.52 19.77 -11.89
N ASP A 479 -3.25 19.95 -11.57
CA ASP A 479 -2.72 21.23 -11.13
C ASP A 479 -2.33 22.05 -12.37
N GLU A 480 -3.07 23.14 -12.59
CA GLU A 480 -2.87 24.07 -13.70
C GLU A 480 -1.95 25.21 -13.27
N TRP A 481 -0.72 25.17 -13.75
CA TRP A 481 0.25 26.24 -13.50
C TRP A 481 -0.06 27.41 -14.44
N THR A 482 -0.95 28.32 -13.99
CA THR A 482 -1.45 29.44 -14.78
C THR A 482 -0.52 30.67 -14.77
N ARG A 483 -0.64 31.51 -15.81
CA ARG A 483 0.11 32.78 -16.01
C ARG A 483 0.03 33.76 -14.83
N THR A 484 -0.97 33.62 -13.97
CA THR A 484 -1.19 34.46 -12.78
C THR A 484 -0.10 34.26 -11.72
N TYR A 485 0.47 33.05 -11.62
CA TYR A 485 1.54 32.74 -10.68
C TYR A 485 2.94 33.00 -11.28
N TYR A 486 3.09 32.90 -12.59
CA TYR A 486 4.38 33.05 -13.29
C TYR A 486 4.17 33.76 -14.64
N LYS A 487 4.50 35.06 -14.71
CA LYS A 487 4.41 35.85 -15.96
C LYS A 487 5.25 35.19 -17.07
N HIS A 488 4.67 35.08 -18.27
CA HIS A 488 5.28 34.53 -19.50
C HIS A 488 5.45 33.00 -19.62
N MET A 489 4.74 32.18 -18.82
CA MET A 489 4.74 30.72 -18.98
C MET A 489 3.57 30.20 -19.86
N PRO A 490 3.77 29.13 -20.64
CA PRO A 490 2.69 28.26 -21.12
C PRO A 490 1.94 27.63 -19.94
N THR A 491 0.64 27.41 -20.07
CA THR A 491 -0.13 26.67 -19.05
C THR A 491 0.27 25.20 -19.12
N TYR A 492 0.83 24.64 -18.03
CA TYR A 492 1.12 23.22 -17.92
C TYR A 492 0.10 22.54 -17.02
N MET A 493 -0.51 21.48 -17.53
CA MET A 493 -1.31 20.55 -16.75
C MET A 493 -0.39 19.45 -16.20
N ASN A 494 -0.41 19.24 -14.90
CA ASN A 494 0.31 18.14 -14.27
C ASN A 494 -0.65 17.23 -13.49
N SER A 495 -0.41 15.93 -13.59
CA SER A 495 -1.19 14.92 -12.85
C SER A 495 -0.60 13.53 -13.07
N GLN A 496 0.32 13.12 -12.20
CA GLN A 496 1.09 11.89 -12.35
C GLN A 496 0.96 11.01 -11.12
N GLY A 497 1.14 9.70 -11.27
CA GLY A 497 0.96 8.77 -10.15
C GLY A 497 2.10 8.71 -9.13
N ALA A 498 3.33 9.07 -9.51
CA ALA A 498 4.49 8.94 -8.62
C ALA A 498 5.44 10.15 -8.60
N LEU A 499 5.95 10.58 -9.77
CA LEU A 499 7.01 11.59 -9.86
C LEU A 499 6.75 12.59 -11.00
N MET A 500 6.88 13.88 -10.69
CA MET A 500 6.93 14.95 -11.68
C MET A 500 8.25 15.72 -11.60
N PHE A 501 8.83 15.92 -12.77
CA PHE A 501 9.93 16.83 -12.99
C PHE A 501 9.49 17.93 -13.96
N LEU A 502 9.55 19.16 -13.51
CA LEU A 502 9.24 20.34 -14.31
C LEU A 502 10.36 21.35 -14.13
N PHE A 503 11.16 21.52 -15.17
CA PHE A 503 12.30 22.43 -15.17
C PHE A 503 12.07 23.62 -16.12
N ASP A 504 12.83 24.70 -15.91
CA ASP A 504 12.88 25.81 -16.85
C ASP A 504 13.32 25.34 -18.26
N THR A 505 13.09 26.17 -19.27
CA THR A 505 13.49 25.83 -20.66
C THR A 505 15.00 25.71 -20.80
N ASP A 506 15.49 24.60 -21.35
CA ASP A 506 16.93 24.40 -21.60
C ASP A 506 17.44 25.32 -22.74
N GLU A 507 18.71 25.70 -22.67
CA GLU A 507 19.34 26.55 -23.69
C GLU A 507 19.62 25.72 -24.97
N ILE A 508 19.17 26.21 -26.13
CA ILE A 508 19.41 25.54 -27.42
C ILE A 508 20.90 25.69 -27.76
N GLU A 509 21.58 24.56 -27.96
CA GLU A 509 22.99 24.51 -28.39
C GLU A 509 23.08 24.54 -29.92
N ASN A 510 22.31 23.69 -30.60
CA ASN A 510 22.19 23.71 -32.06
C ASN A 510 20.71 23.64 -32.46
N ARG A 511 20.31 24.50 -33.41
CA ARG A 511 18.96 24.51 -33.98
C ARG A 511 18.66 23.29 -34.83
N GLY A 512 19.67 22.50 -35.21
CA GLY A 512 19.50 21.31 -36.05
C GLY A 512 19.01 21.67 -37.45
N CYS A 513 19.39 22.84 -37.97
CA CYS A 513 19.02 23.25 -39.33
C CYS A 513 19.85 22.45 -40.34
N VAL A 514 19.21 22.02 -41.41
CA VAL A 514 19.88 21.39 -42.56
C VAL A 514 19.95 22.38 -43.72
N ASP A 515 21.07 22.42 -44.44
CA ASP A 515 21.17 23.20 -45.68
C ASP A 515 20.36 22.55 -46.81
N ILE A 516 19.85 23.36 -47.74
CA ILE A 516 19.05 22.88 -48.87
C ILE A 516 19.89 21.91 -49.72
N GLY A 517 19.48 20.64 -49.80
CA GLY A 517 20.15 19.59 -50.57
C GLY A 517 20.99 18.60 -49.74
N VAL A 518 21.13 18.81 -48.43
CA VAL A 518 21.81 17.88 -47.51
C VAL A 518 20.77 16.98 -46.82
N THR A 519 21.04 15.68 -46.70
CA THR A 519 20.14 14.68 -46.07
C THR A 519 20.60 14.24 -44.69
N ASN A 520 21.62 14.89 -44.12
CA ASN A 520 22.13 14.54 -42.80
C ASN A 520 21.03 14.67 -41.74
N ASP A 521 20.90 13.63 -40.92
CA ASP A 521 19.96 13.55 -39.82
C ASP A 521 20.40 14.46 -38.67
N THR A 522 20.13 15.77 -38.79
CA THR A 522 20.43 16.74 -37.75
C THR A 522 19.18 17.04 -36.92
N HIS A 523 19.35 16.91 -35.61
CA HIS A 523 18.31 17.20 -34.61
C HIS A 523 18.72 18.41 -33.80
N ARG A 524 17.72 19.06 -33.19
CA ARG A 524 17.98 20.08 -32.16
C ARG A 524 18.74 19.45 -30.99
N THR A 525 19.66 20.21 -30.42
CA THR A 525 20.39 19.84 -29.21
C THR A 525 20.30 20.97 -28.20
N TRP A 526 20.34 20.59 -26.92
CA TRP A 526 20.19 21.50 -25.79
C TRP A 526 21.30 21.28 -24.78
N LYS A 527 21.67 22.37 -24.11
CA LYS A 527 22.54 22.35 -22.95
C LYS A 527 21.70 22.20 -21.69
N TYR A 528 21.78 21.02 -21.08
CA TYR A 528 21.02 20.68 -19.89
C TYR A 528 21.69 21.20 -18.62
N SER A 529 20.93 21.94 -17.81
CA SER A 529 21.37 22.41 -16.49
C SER A 529 20.80 21.54 -15.36
N SER A 530 19.64 20.92 -15.61
CA SER A 530 18.93 20.05 -14.66
C SER A 530 19.13 18.58 -15.04
N HIS A 531 19.62 17.78 -14.10
CA HIS A 531 19.98 16.38 -14.25
C HIS A 531 19.25 15.51 -13.23
N VAL A 532 18.63 14.43 -13.69
CA VAL A 532 17.91 13.48 -12.86
C VAL A 532 18.42 12.08 -13.13
N LEU A 533 18.82 11.36 -12.08
CA LEU A 533 19.18 9.95 -12.14
C LEU A 533 18.23 9.14 -11.27
N ILE A 534 17.57 8.16 -11.86
CA ILE A 534 16.71 7.19 -11.17
C ILE A 534 17.30 5.80 -11.37
N GLU A 535 17.62 5.11 -10.28
CA GLU A 535 18.35 3.84 -10.32
C GLU A 535 17.72 2.80 -9.39
N ASP A 536 17.66 1.55 -9.83
CA ASP A 536 17.17 0.40 -9.05
C ASP A 536 15.79 0.62 -8.40
N THR A 537 14.90 1.35 -9.08
CA THR A 537 13.61 1.81 -8.53
C THR A 537 12.41 1.09 -9.17
N LEU A 538 11.40 0.75 -8.36
CA LEU A 538 10.17 0.09 -8.80
C LEU A 538 8.96 1.03 -8.74
N PHE A 539 8.25 1.15 -9.87
CA PHE A 539 6.98 1.85 -10.01
C PHE A 539 5.87 0.84 -10.28
N GLN A 540 4.95 0.65 -9.35
CA GLN A 540 3.92 -0.38 -9.43
C GLN A 540 2.51 0.15 -9.12
N ASN A 541 1.53 -0.14 -9.99
CA ASN A 541 0.12 0.18 -9.76
C ASN A 541 -0.15 1.68 -9.50
N ASN A 542 0.68 2.60 -10.01
CA ASN A 542 0.46 4.04 -9.84
C ASN A 542 -0.56 4.58 -10.85
N LEU A 543 -1.31 5.61 -10.47
CA LEU A 543 -2.45 6.18 -11.21
C LEU A 543 -2.30 7.69 -11.37
N GLY A 544 -2.46 8.25 -12.57
CA GLY A 544 -2.47 9.70 -12.76
C GLY A 544 -3.29 10.13 -13.98
N HIS A 545 -3.68 11.40 -14.09
CA HIS A 545 -4.40 11.86 -15.29
C HIS A 545 -3.47 12.02 -16.50
N MET A 546 -2.33 12.67 -16.32
CA MET A 546 -1.32 12.94 -17.34
C MET A 546 -0.23 11.88 -17.45
N ALA A 547 0.11 11.15 -16.40
CA ALA A 547 1.06 10.03 -16.47
C ALA A 547 0.79 8.99 -15.40
N GLY A 548 0.86 7.70 -15.74
CA GLY A 548 0.65 6.64 -14.76
C GLY A 548 1.72 6.63 -13.65
N ALA A 549 2.99 6.87 -13.99
CA ALA A 549 4.09 6.90 -13.04
C ALA A 549 4.83 8.23 -13.07
N VAL A 550 5.45 8.59 -14.21
CA VAL A 550 6.39 9.71 -14.27
C VAL A 550 6.03 10.69 -15.37
N GLN A 551 5.99 11.99 -15.04
CA GLN A 551 5.85 13.09 -15.97
C GLN A 551 7.15 13.92 -16.00
N ILE A 552 7.66 14.21 -17.19
CA ILE A 552 8.93 14.92 -17.41
C ILE A 552 8.69 16.07 -18.37
N ILE A 553 9.11 17.28 -17.99
CA ILE A 553 9.12 18.46 -18.84
C ILE A 553 10.48 19.16 -18.64
N ASN A 554 11.26 19.23 -19.73
CA ASN A 554 12.64 19.72 -19.79
C ASN A 554 13.66 18.93 -18.94
N GLY A 555 14.94 19.28 -19.05
CA GLY A 555 16.04 18.65 -18.33
C GLY A 555 16.52 17.30 -18.88
N TYR A 556 17.59 16.76 -18.30
CA TYR A 556 18.13 15.46 -18.65
C TYR A 556 17.80 14.42 -17.57
N VAL A 557 16.98 13.42 -17.94
CA VAL A 557 16.53 12.35 -17.06
C VAL A 557 17.08 10.99 -17.51
N LYS A 558 17.71 10.25 -16.59
CA LYS A 558 18.26 8.91 -16.85
C LYS A 558 17.68 7.89 -15.90
N PHE A 559 17.12 6.82 -16.44
CA PHE A 559 16.63 5.65 -15.72
C PHE A 559 17.60 4.49 -15.89
N ARG A 560 18.00 3.84 -14.78
CA ARG A 560 18.88 2.67 -14.76
C ARG A 560 18.24 1.55 -13.95
N LYS A 561 18.15 0.34 -14.49
CA LYS A 561 17.67 -0.85 -13.76
C LYS A 561 16.28 -0.67 -13.11
N CYS A 562 15.43 0.20 -13.69
CA CYS A 562 14.12 0.52 -13.15
C CYS A 562 13.05 -0.43 -13.69
N LYS A 563 11.97 -0.62 -12.92
CA LYS A 563 10.84 -1.48 -13.29
C LYS A 563 9.53 -0.70 -13.22
N PHE A 564 8.73 -0.78 -14.28
CA PHE A 564 7.43 -0.13 -14.41
C PHE A 564 6.35 -1.18 -14.65
N ILE A 565 5.50 -1.42 -13.65
CA ILE A 565 4.53 -2.52 -13.66
C ILE A 565 3.13 -1.96 -13.44
N ASN A 566 2.24 -2.14 -14.41
CA ASN A 566 0.82 -1.76 -14.28
C ASN A 566 0.60 -0.31 -13.81
N ASN A 567 1.32 0.67 -14.34
CA ASN A 567 0.98 2.08 -14.07
C ASN A 567 -0.08 2.54 -15.10
N PHE A 568 -1.04 3.36 -14.71
CA PHE A 568 -2.18 3.73 -15.56
C PHE A 568 -2.40 5.24 -15.62
N SER A 569 -2.57 5.78 -16.83
CA SER A 569 -2.97 7.17 -17.05
C SER A 569 -4.45 7.24 -17.46
N SER A 570 -5.21 8.24 -17.03
CA SER A 570 -6.55 8.49 -17.62
C SER A 570 -6.44 9.13 -19.00
N GLY A 571 -5.40 9.95 -19.22
CA GLY A 571 -5.04 10.52 -20.51
C GLY A 571 -4.40 9.51 -21.45
N LYS A 572 -4.29 9.87 -22.72
CA LYS A 572 -3.71 9.01 -23.78
C LYS A 572 -2.17 8.89 -23.71
N THR A 573 -1.53 9.32 -22.64
CA THR A 573 -0.07 9.51 -22.49
C THR A 573 0.68 8.26 -21.98
N GLY A 574 0.10 7.40 -21.15
CA GLY A 574 0.70 6.12 -20.73
C GLY A 574 1.43 6.13 -19.38
N GLN A 575 2.34 5.17 -19.17
CA GLN A 575 3.06 5.04 -17.88
C GLN A 575 4.05 6.17 -17.65
N ILE A 576 4.79 6.55 -18.69
CA ILE A 576 5.70 7.69 -18.67
C ILE A 576 5.28 8.67 -19.75
N TYR A 577 5.19 9.94 -19.37
CA TYR A 577 4.90 11.05 -20.27
C TYR A 577 6.08 12.02 -20.29
N ILE A 578 6.67 12.18 -21.47
CA ILE A 578 7.67 13.21 -21.75
C ILE A 578 6.95 14.31 -22.51
N GLY A 579 6.61 15.38 -21.79
CA GLY A 579 5.80 16.47 -22.32
C GLY A 579 6.55 17.38 -23.28
N LEU A 580 5.79 18.24 -23.95
CA LEU A 580 6.32 19.25 -24.87
C LEU A 580 7.40 20.10 -24.18
N GLY A 581 8.59 20.12 -24.78
CA GLY A 581 9.78 20.77 -24.22
C GLY A 581 11.09 20.18 -24.76
N SER A 582 12.20 20.42 -24.07
CA SER A 582 13.58 20.05 -24.45
C SER A 582 14.12 18.77 -23.80
N ALA A 583 13.30 18.06 -23.02
CA ALA A 583 13.71 16.94 -22.19
C ALA A 583 14.53 15.86 -22.93
N LYS A 584 15.74 15.58 -22.44
CA LYS A 584 16.51 14.40 -22.84
C LYS A 584 16.21 13.25 -21.90
N VAL A 585 15.84 12.08 -22.44
CA VAL A 585 15.52 10.91 -21.63
C VAL A 585 16.32 9.68 -22.07
N GLU A 586 16.93 8.99 -21.11
CA GLU A 586 17.67 7.74 -21.36
C GLU A 586 17.13 6.61 -20.45
N PHE A 587 16.74 5.49 -21.05
CA PHE A 587 16.41 4.25 -20.36
C PHE A 587 17.54 3.24 -20.55
N ASN A 588 18.09 2.72 -19.47
CA ASN A 588 19.14 1.71 -19.50
C ASN A 588 18.78 0.53 -18.60
N SER A 589 18.72 -0.68 -19.17
CA SER A 589 18.46 -1.92 -18.42
C SER A 589 17.12 -1.90 -17.68
N CYS A 590 16.10 -1.25 -18.23
CA CYS A 590 14.79 -1.08 -17.60
C CYS A 590 13.78 -2.15 -18.05
N VAL A 591 12.71 -2.35 -17.28
CA VAL A 591 11.63 -3.31 -17.61
C VAL A 591 10.28 -2.65 -17.50
N PHE A 592 9.50 -2.70 -18.58
CA PHE A 592 8.10 -2.27 -18.62
C PHE A 592 7.21 -3.50 -18.74
N LYS A 593 6.22 -3.63 -17.86
CA LYS A 593 5.32 -4.78 -17.84
C LYS A 593 3.86 -4.36 -17.67
N ARG A 594 2.98 -4.92 -18.51
CA ARG A 594 1.53 -4.81 -18.42
C ARG A 594 0.91 -6.17 -18.12
N THR A 595 0.08 -6.25 -17.09
CA THR A 595 -0.68 -7.44 -16.70
C THR A 595 -2.16 -7.17 -16.41
N LYS A 596 -2.55 -5.89 -16.28
CA LYS A 596 -3.97 -5.47 -16.23
C LYS A 596 -4.26 -4.44 -17.32
N GLN A 597 -5.51 -4.38 -17.77
CA GLN A 597 -5.96 -3.46 -18.83
C GLN A 597 -6.56 -2.16 -18.26
N LYS A 598 -7.21 -2.24 -17.10
CA LYS A 598 -7.81 -1.11 -16.41
C LYS A 598 -7.68 -1.29 -14.91
N GLU A 599 -7.66 -0.18 -14.20
CA GLU A 599 -7.75 -0.11 -12.75
C GLU A 599 -8.82 0.94 -12.42
N GLU A 600 -9.63 0.70 -11.40
CA GLU A 600 -10.63 1.66 -10.94
C GLU A 600 -10.24 2.18 -9.56
N PHE A 601 -10.26 3.49 -9.40
CA PHE A 601 -9.98 4.14 -8.13
C PHE A 601 -10.95 5.32 -7.93
N ARG A 602 -11.75 5.26 -6.85
CA ARG A 602 -12.74 6.28 -6.48
C ARG A 602 -13.78 6.62 -7.58
N GLY A 603 -14.17 5.65 -8.39
CA GLY A 603 -15.11 5.83 -9.50
C GLY A 603 -14.48 6.44 -10.75
N ILE A 604 -13.17 6.72 -10.75
CA ILE A 604 -12.40 7.06 -11.95
C ILE A 604 -11.80 5.76 -12.49
N THR A 605 -12.12 5.44 -13.74
CA THR A 605 -11.53 4.29 -14.43
C THR A 605 -10.28 4.74 -15.18
N PHE A 606 -9.13 4.22 -14.77
CA PHE A 606 -7.85 4.40 -15.45
C PHE A 606 -7.64 3.24 -16.41
N THR A 607 -7.58 3.53 -17.71
CA THR A 607 -7.36 2.51 -18.74
C THR A 607 -5.92 2.60 -19.26
N PHE A 608 -5.34 1.46 -19.58
CA PHE A 608 -4.01 1.45 -20.16
C PHE A 608 -4.05 2.03 -21.58
N SER A 609 -3.23 3.05 -21.85
CA SER A 609 -2.97 3.57 -23.20
C SER A 609 -1.70 2.99 -23.80
N ARG A 610 -0.54 3.27 -23.17
CA ARG A 610 0.81 2.96 -23.68
C ARG A 610 1.86 2.92 -22.56
N PHE A 611 3.06 2.41 -22.84
CA PHE A 611 4.17 2.48 -21.88
C PHE A 611 4.82 3.85 -21.86
N LEU A 612 5.17 4.38 -23.02
CA LEU A 612 5.88 5.64 -23.16
C LEU A 612 5.25 6.52 -24.24
N TYR A 613 5.10 7.80 -23.92
CA TYR A 613 4.73 8.85 -24.87
C TYR A 613 5.70 10.02 -24.77
N SER A 614 6.24 10.45 -25.90
CA SER A 614 7.11 11.61 -25.98
C SER A 614 6.60 12.63 -26.99
N GLU A 615 6.40 13.86 -26.52
CA GLU A 615 6.20 15.06 -27.34
C GLU A 615 7.39 16.02 -27.23
N SER A 616 8.45 15.63 -26.52
CA SER A 616 9.63 16.47 -26.37
C SER A 616 10.50 16.42 -27.62
N GLY A 617 11.00 17.60 -28.01
CA GLY A 617 12.03 17.70 -29.05
C GLY A 617 13.40 17.19 -28.63
N GLY A 618 13.62 16.86 -27.34
CA GLY A 618 14.89 16.36 -26.85
C GLY A 618 15.20 14.91 -27.27
N PRO A 619 16.45 14.45 -27.15
CA PRO A 619 16.83 13.08 -27.49
C PRO A 619 16.22 12.03 -26.54
N LEU A 620 15.82 10.89 -27.11
CA LEU A 620 15.33 9.72 -26.37
C LEU A 620 16.17 8.49 -26.71
N LYS A 621 16.80 7.87 -25.71
CA LYS A 621 17.57 6.63 -25.88
C LYS A 621 16.98 5.48 -25.07
N ILE A 622 16.87 4.31 -25.70
CA ILE A 622 16.42 3.07 -25.09
C ILE A 622 17.53 2.02 -25.26
N LEU A 623 18.14 1.63 -24.15
CA LEU A 623 19.30 0.74 -24.08
C LEU A 623 18.99 -0.48 -23.21
N ASN A 624 19.21 -1.69 -23.71
CA ASN A 624 18.99 -2.96 -22.99
C ASN A 624 17.67 -3.03 -22.22
N THR A 625 16.58 -2.48 -22.78
CA THR A 625 15.30 -2.31 -22.08
C THR A 625 14.24 -3.21 -22.68
N SER A 626 13.44 -3.85 -21.83
CA SER A 626 12.42 -4.84 -22.25
C SER A 626 11.01 -4.34 -21.99
N PHE A 627 10.15 -4.40 -23.01
CA PHE A 627 8.72 -4.06 -22.93
C PHE A 627 7.86 -5.31 -23.09
N HIS A 628 7.12 -5.68 -22.06
CA HIS A 628 6.24 -6.85 -22.04
C HIS A 628 4.77 -6.44 -21.94
N SER A 629 4.04 -6.56 -23.05
CA SER A 629 2.60 -6.29 -23.11
C SER A 629 1.81 -7.59 -22.92
N GLY A 630 1.45 -7.91 -21.67
CA GLY A 630 0.88 -9.21 -21.28
C GLY A 630 -0.65 -9.38 -21.42
N MET A 631 -1.33 -8.44 -22.07
CA MET A 631 -2.76 -8.55 -22.41
C MET A 631 -2.94 -8.08 -23.85
N GLY A 632 -3.81 -8.71 -24.62
CA GLY A 632 -4.21 -8.25 -25.96
C GLY A 632 -5.60 -7.61 -25.92
N SER A 633 -5.87 -6.66 -26.81
CA SER A 633 -7.22 -6.19 -27.09
C SER A 633 -7.48 -6.28 -28.60
N ARG A 634 -8.65 -6.80 -28.98
CA ARG A 634 -9.09 -6.88 -30.38
C ARG A 634 -9.77 -5.58 -30.86
N PHE A 635 -10.23 -4.76 -29.91
CA PHE A 635 -10.97 -3.52 -30.18
C PHE A 635 -10.09 -2.27 -30.14
N LEU A 636 -9.00 -2.31 -29.38
CA LEU A 636 -8.10 -1.18 -29.17
C LEU A 636 -6.68 -1.60 -29.51
N ASP A 637 -6.02 -0.85 -30.39
CA ASP A 637 -4.60 -1.02 -30.66
C ASP A 637 -3.81 -0.79 -29.36
N GLY A 638 -3.01 -1.79 -28.97
CA GLY A 638 -2.16 -1.72 -27.79
C GLY A 638 -0.90 -0.93 -28.11
N HIS A 639 -0.98 0.39 -28.13
CA HIS A 639 0.19 1.25 -28.30
C HIS A 639 1.24 0.92 -27.23
N VAL A 640 2.48 0.71 -27.65
CA VAL A 640 3.60 0.37 -26.75
C VAL A 640 4.40 1.65 -26.51
N LEU A 641 4.88 2.25 -27.61
CA LEU A 641 5.70 3.45 -27.65
C LEU A 641 5.12 4.37 -28.72
N TYR A 642 4.99 5.67 -28.40
CA TYR A 642 4.70 6.69 -29.40
C TYR A 642 5.57 7.92 -29.17
N ILE A 643 6.26 8.34 -30.23
CA ILE A 643 7.06 9.55 -30.29
C ILE A 643 6.40 10.43 -31.34
N SER A 644 5.88 11.60 -30.94
CA SER A 644 5.12 12.48 -31.85
C SER A 644 5.92 13.65 -32.40
N SER A 645 6.92 14.13 -31.66
CA SER A 645 7.75 15.28 -32.03
C SER A 645 9.15 15.12 -31.44
N GLY A 646 9.72 13.92 -31.57
CA GLY A 646 11.00 13.57 -30.98
C GLY A 646 12.18 14.27 -31.66
N GLY A 647 13.21 14.57 -30.88
CA GLY A 647 14.55 14.77 -31.42
C GLY A 647 15.17 13.44 -31.85
N TYR A 648 16.47 13.29 -31.63
CA TYR A 648 17.17 12.04 -31.93
C TYR A 648 16.63 10.87 -31.10
N PHE A 649 16.10 9.84 -31.76
CA PHE A 649 15.64 8.59 -31.12
C PHE A 649 16.59 7.44 -31.44
N GLU A 650 16.97 6.69 -30.41
CA GLU A 650 17.85 5.53 -30.54
C GLU A 650 17.31 4.37 -29.69
N MET A 651 17.21 3.19 -30.31
CA MET A 651 16.90 1.95 -29.62
C MET A 651 17.90 0.87 -30.01
N ASP A 652 18.67 0.39 -29.04
CA ASP A 652 19.72 -0.61 -29.29
C ASP A 652 19.14 -2.00 -29.61
N SER A 653 19.96 -2.85 -30.25
CA SER A 653 19.55 -4.20 -30.65
C SER A 653 19.32 -5.16 -29.47
N SER A 654 19.80 -4.80 -28.27
CA SER A 654 19.56 -5.57 -27.05
C SER A 654 18.20 -5.27 -26.40
N SER A 655 17.59 -4.12 -26.71
CA SER A 655 16.23 -3.79 -26.28
C SER A 655 15.18 -4.61 -27.03
N THR A 656 14.11 -5.00 -26.34
CA THR A 656 13.09 -5.89 -26.88
C THR A 656 11.67 -5.42 -26.60
N ILE A 657 10.77 -5.62 -27.56
CA ILE A 657 9.33 -5.44 -27.37
C ILE A 657 8.65 -6.79 -27.62
N GLN A 658 7.81 -7.21 -26.67
CA GLN A 658 7.07 -8.46 -26.75
C GLN A 658 5.58 -8.22 -26.51
N CYS A 659 4.77 -8.59 -27.49
CA CYS A 659 3.30 -8.57 -27.39
C CYS A 659 2.75 -9.87 -26.77
N GLU A 660 1.47 -9.85 -26.41
CA GLU A 660 0.77 -11.05 -25.93
C GLU A 660 0.57 -12.07 -27.06
N VAL A 661 0.34 -13.35 -26.72
CA VAL A 661 0.09 -14.37 -27.73
C VAL A 661 -1.13 -14.00 -28.57
N GLY A 662 -1.02 -14.19 -29.89
CA GLY A 662 -2.07 -13.82 -30.82
C GLY A 662 -2.06 -12.36 -31.23
N SER A 663 -1.07 -11.58 -30.81
CA SER A 663 -0.91 -10.17 -31.18
C SER A 663 0.35 -9.94 -32.00
N GLU A 664 0.16 -9.30 -33.16
CA GLU A 664 1.19 -8.81 -34.05
C GLU A 664 1.85 -7.56 -33.45
N LEU A 665 3.15 -7.38 -33.65
CA LEU A 665 3.83 -6.12 -33.38
C LEU A 665 4.00 -5.40 -34.72
N VAL A 666 3.59 -4.13 -34.76
CA VAL A 666 3.73 -3.28 -35.95
C VAL A 666 4.55 -2.06 -35.58
N PHE A 667 5.49 -1.71 -36.45
CA PHE A 667 6.33 -0.52 -36.37
C PHE A 667 6.02 0.41 -37.54
N TYR A 668 5.84 1.69 -37.25
CA TYR A 668 5.74 2.74 -38.26
C TYR A 668 6.76 3.83 -37.98
N ASN A 669 7.47 4.24 -39.04
CA ASN A 669 8.33 5.40 -39.05
C ASN A 669 7.68 6.47 -39.93
N PHE A 670 7.27 7.57 -39.31
CA PHE A 670 6.67 8.74 -39.94
C PHE A 670 7.58 9.97 -39.82
N SER A 671 8.89 9.76 -39.63
CA SER A 671 9.85 10.84 -39.49
C SER A 671 9.91 11.66 -40.78
N HIS A 672 9.88 12.98 -40.64
CA HIS A 672 9.76 13.91 -41.76
C HIS A 672 10.40 15.26 -41.41
N PHE A 673 10.74 16.03 -42.45
CA PHE A 673 11.24 17.38 -42.27
C PHE A 673 10.08 18.38 -42.07
N ILE A 674 10.25 19.30 -41.12
CA ILE A 674 9.38 20.45 -40.93
C ILE A 674 10.17 21.75 -41.10
N TYR A 675 9.50 22.83 -41.52
CA TYR A 675 10.10 24.16 -41.66
C TYR A 675 9.77 25.03 -40.45
N TYR A 676 10.79 25.60 -39.80
CA TYR A 676 10.63 26.39 -38.57
C TYR A 676 11.28 27.78 -38.66
N GLY A 677 10.46 28.85 -38.66
CA GLY A 677 10.86 30.28 -38.80
C GLY A 677 11.33 30.62 -40.24
N GLY A 678 11.09 31.80 -40.83
CA GLY A 678 10.37 33.03 -40.46
C GLY A 678 10.23 34.00 -41.67
N ASP A 679 9.57 35.14 -41.46
CA ASP A 679 9.20 36.21 -42.44
C ASP A 679 10.38 37.03 -43.02
N ASP A 680 11.64 36.62 -42.84
CA ASP A 680 12.80 37.25 -43.47
C ASP A 680 13.88 36.18 -43.75
N ARG A 681 13.78 35.57 -44.93
CA ARG A 681 14.83 34.81 -45.68
C ARG A 681 15.70 33.74 -44.98
N GLN A 682 15.39 33.28 -43.77
CA GLN A 682 16.12 32.15 -43.14
C GLN A 682 15.17 31.02 -42.70
N PHE A 683 14.72 30.23 -43.67
CA PHE A 683 14.00 28.98 -43.44
C PHE A 683 14.94 27.91 -42.87
N CYS A 684 14.62 27.35 -41.69
CA CYS A 684 15.37 26.25 -41.08
C CYS A 684 14.57 24.94 -41.20
N PRO A 685 14.91 24.03 -42.15
CA PRO A 685 14.35 22.69 -42.21
C PRO A 685 14.99 21.82 -41.12
N ILE A 686 14.16 21.09 -40.37
CA ILE A 686 14.57 20.27 -39.22
C ILE A 686 13.91 18.89 -39.35
N ASN A 687 14.68 17.82 -39.11
CA ASN A 687 14.12 16.47 -39.08
C ASN A 687 13.35 16.25 -37.78
N LEU A 688 12.12 15.77 -37.87
CA LEU A 688 11.26 15.46 -36.74
C LEU A 688 11.03 13.96 -36.69
N THR A 689 11.45 13.33 -35.59
CA THR A 689 11.31 11.89 -35.41
C THR A 689 9.90 11.56 -34.93
N THR A 690 9.17 10.79 -35.74
CA THR A 690 7.84 10.26 -35.38
C THR A 690 7.83 8.76 -35.54
N GLU A 691 7.74 8.04 -34.43
CA GLU A 691 7.78 6.58 -34.42
C GLU A 691 6.69 5.98 -33.54
N LEU A 692 6.11 4.88 -34.00
CA LEU A 692 4.99 4.22 -33.35
C LEU A 692 5.18 2.70 -33.34
N PHE A 693 5.24 2.13 -32.14
CA PHE A 693 5.09 0.69 -31.93
C PHE A 693 3.70 0.39 -31.37
N LYS A 694 2.99 -0.54 -32.02
CA LYS A 694 1.68 -1.00 -31.54
C LYS A 694 1.53 -2.52 -31.62
N CYS A 695 0.95 -3.10 -30.57
CA CYS A 695 0.51 -4.48 -30.56
C CYS A 695 -0.94 -4.55 -31.06
N ARG A 696 -1.18 -5.34 -32.11
CA ARG A 696 -2.51 -5.56 -32.68
C ARG A 696 -2.89 -7.03 -32.58
N MET A 697 -3.96 -7.33 -31.87
CA MET A 697 -4.48 -8.69 -31.78
C MET A 697 -5.02 -9.16 -33.14
N CYS A 698 -4.95 -10.46 -33.43
CA CYS A 698 -5.50 -11.00 -34.67
C CYS A 698 -6.96 -10.56 -34.88
N PRO A 699 -7.41 -10.33 -36.12
CA PRO A 699 -8.79 -9.90 -36.40
C PRO A 699 -9.79 -11.04 -36.14
N TYR A 700 -11.09 -10.72 -36.11
CA TYR A 700 -12.16 -11.70 -35.92
C TYR A 700 -12.01 -12.93 -36.83
N ARG A 701 -12.42 -14.10 -36.34
CA ARG A 701 -12.29 -15.40 -37.04
C ARG A 701 -10.84 -15.85 -37.25
N LYS A 702 -9.85 -15.16 -36.68
CA LYS A 702 -8.43 -15.56 -36.74
C LYS A 702 -7.78 -15.59 -35.35
N TYR A 703 -6.73 -16.39 -35.24
CA TYR A 703 -5.92 -16.58 -34.04
C TYR A 703 -4.44 -16.77 -34.40
N SER A 704 -3.53 -16.66 -33.42
CA SER A 704 -2.14 -17.08 -33.59
C SER A 704 -1.56 -17.59 -32.27
N LEU A 705 -0.69 -18.59 -32.32
CA LEU A 705 0.09 -19.05 -31.16
C LEU A 705 1.43 -18.31 -31.01
N GLN A 706 1.78 -17.49 -32.00
CA GLN A 706 2.99 -16.68 -31.99
C GLN A 706 2.75 -15.39 -31.20
N ARG A 707 3.85 -14.76 -30.79
CA ARG A 707 3.87 -13.42 -30.19
C ARG A 707 4.60 -12.47 -31.15
N GLY A 708 4.09 -11.27 -31.33
CA GLY A 708 4.84 -10.18 -31.97
C GLY A 708 6.07 -9.83 -31.14
N PHE A 709 7.22 -9.68 -31.81
CA PHE A 709 8.51 -9.48 -31.17
C PHE A 709 9.41 -8.56 -32.01
N SER A 710 10.19 -7.70 -31.37
CA SER A 710 11.27 -6.92 -31.99
C SER A 710 12.56 -6.97 -31.18
N LYS A 711 13.69 -6.78 -31.88
CA LYS A 711 14.99 -6.44 -31.31
C LYS A 711 15.40 -5.07 -31.85
N GLY A 712 15.55 -4.10 -30.97
CA GLY A 712 15.65 -2.70 -31.38
C GLY A 712 14.48 -2.28 -32.27
N LEU A 713 14.80 -1.59 -33.36
CA LEU A 713 13.82 -1.16 -34.37
C LEU A 713 13.39 -2.26 -35.35
N GLU A 714 14.06 -3.42 -35.33
CA GLU A 714 13.75 -4.52 -36.24
C GLU A 714 12.63 -5.41 -35.70
N VAL A 715 11.47 -5.36 -36.34
CA VAL A 715 10.34 -6.26 -36.05
C VAL A 715 10.55 -7.62 -36.72
N SER A 716 10.38 -8.70 -35.94
CA SER A 716 10.54 -10.06 -36.42
C SER A 716 9.55 -10.38 -37.54
N LYS A 717 10.08 -10.72 -38.71
CA LYS A 717 9.28 -11.19 -39.85
C LYS A 717 8.89 -12.65 -39.62
N GLY A 718 7.60 -12.98 -39.66
CA GLY A 718 7.11 -14.36 -39.49
C GLY A 718 5.83 -14.54 -38.67
N PHE A 719 5.34 -13.48 -38.02
CA PHE A 719 4.03 -13.51 -37.36
C PHE A 719 2.91 -13.68 -38.38
N ARG A 720 2.03 -14.66 -38.19
CA ARG A 720 0.85 -14.88 -39.06
C ARG A 720 -0.39 -15.23 -38.24
N CYS A 721 -1.51 -14.61 -38.59
CA CYS A 721 -2.84 -14.96 -38.09
C CYS A 721 -3.46 -16.07 -38.95
N GLN A 722 -3.82 -17.18 -38.32
CA GLN A 722 -4.43 -18.36 -38.94
C GLN A 722 -5.96 -18.30 -38.78
N SER A 723 -6.70 -18.95 -39.69
CA SER A 723 -8.16 -19.08 -39.58
C SER A 723 -8.55 -19.90 -38.36
N CYS A 724 -9.60 -19.48 -37.65
CA CYS A 724 -10.08 -20.15 -36.44
C CYS A 724 -10.49 -21.60 -36.76
N PRO A 725 -9.92 -22.61 -36.06
CA PRO A 725 -10.20 -24.01 -36.34
C PRO A 725 -11.61 -24.39 -35.87
N PHE A 726 -12.18 -25.42 -36.51
CA PHE A 726 -13.43 -26.01 -36.06
C PHE A 726 -13.29 -26.55 -34.63
N GLY A 727 -14.29 -26.34 -33.78
CA GLY A 727 -14.23 -26.67 -32.34
C GLY A 727 -13.68 -25.55 -31.45
N ALA A 728 -13.26 -24.41 -32.01
CA ALA A 728 -12.80 -23.23 -31.27
C ALA A 728 -13.71 -22.00 -31.42
N HIS A 729 -13.52 -21.02 -30.53
CA HIS A 729 -14.16 -19.73 -30.53
C HIS A 729 -13.11 -18.62 -30.54
N CYS A 730 -13.02 -17.87 -31.65
CA CYS A 730 -12.05 -16.78 -31.86
C CYS A 730 -12.75 -15.43 -32.13
N HIS A 731 -13.93 -15.22 -31.53
CA HIS A 731 -14.74 -14.02 -31.73
C HIS A 731 -14.86 -13.11 -30.50
N GLY A 732 -14.31 -13.52 -29.34
CA GLY A 732 -14.37 -12.76 -28.10
C GLY A 732 -13.10 -11.96 -27.79
N LEU A 733 -12.99 -11.55 -26.51
CA LEU A 733 -11.84 -10.83 -25.94
C LEU A 733 -10.54 -11.64 -25.96
N ASN A 734 -10.63 -12.97 -25.99
CA ASN A 734 -9.49 -13.89 -25.96
C ASN A 734 -8.95 -14.18 -27.37
N ASN A 735 -7.70 -14.66 -27.45
CA ASN A 735 -7.07 -15.04 -28.71
C ASN A 735 -7.75 -16.29 -29.30
N ILE A 736 -7.90 -17.32 -28.48
CA ILE A 736 -8.62 -18.54 -28.81
C ILE A 736 -9.17 -19.21 -27.54
N LEU A 737 -10.40 -19.70 -27.61
CA LEU A 737 -11.04 -20.52 -26.57
C LEU A 737 -11.60 -21.80 -27.21
N ALA A 738 -11.61 -22.91 -26.48
CA ALA A 738 -12.35 -24.11 -26.91
C ALA A 738 -13.87 -23.88 -26.90
N LYS A 739 -14.62 -24.47 -27.83
CA LYS A 739 -16.09 -24.59 -27.70
C LYS A 739 -16.44 -25.61 -26.60
N PRO A 740 -17.68 -25.59 -26.06
CA PRO A 740 -18.15 -26.62 -25.13
C PRO A 740 -17.89 -28.04 -25.65
N ASN A 741 -17.39 -28.94 -24.80
CA ASN A 741 -17.05 -30.33 -25.14
C ASN A 741 -15.95 -30.51 -26.22
N PHE A 742 -15.13 -29.50 -26.47
CA PHE A 742 -13.95 -29.63 -27.33
C PHE A 742 -12.66 -29.46 -26.52
N TRP A 743 -11.63 -30.21 -26.91
CA TRP A 743 -10.30 -30.13 -26.34
C TRP A 743 -9.26 -29.93 -27.45
N GLY A 744 -8.42 -28.91 -27.31
CA GLY A 744 -7.43 -28.51 -28.30
C GLY A 744 -6.04 -29.04 -28.01
N TYR A 745 -5.27 -29.32 -29.05
CA TYR A 745 -3.85 -29.66 -28.97
C TYR A 745 -3.06 -29.03 -30.12
N LYS A 746 -1.75 -28.88 -29.90
CA LYS A 746 -0.83 -28.29 -30.87
C LYS A 746 -0.42 -29.33 -31.91
N ILE A 747 -0.41 -28.89 -33.18
CA ILE A 747 0.13 -29.63 -34.32
C ILE A 747 1.21 -28.77 -34.96
N THR A 748 2.38 -29.35 -35.16
CA THR A 748 3.49 -28.71 -35.88
C THR A 748 3.40 -29.13 -37.36
N ASN A 749 3.14 -28.18 -38.27
CA ASN A 749 3.19 -28.46 -39.69
C ASN A 749 4.63 -28.39 -40.23
N ALA A 750 4.89 -28.99 -41.41
CA ALA A 750 6.19 -29.02 -42.09
C ALA A 750 6.85 -27.64 -42.31
N SER A 751 6.11 -26.55 -42.14
CA SER A 751 6.60 -25.16 -42.20
C SER A 751 7.00 -24.56 -40.84
N ASN A 752 7.17 -25.38 -39.78
CA ASN A 752 7.48 -24.97 -38.40
C ASN A 752 6.42 -24.04 -37.74
N ILE A 753 5.23 -23.90 -38.33
CA ILE A 753 4.14 -23.12 -37.75
C ILE A 753 3.24 -24.04 -36.92
N SER A 754 3.21 -23.83 -35.61
CA SER A 754 2.30 -24.54 -34.71
C SER A 754 0.85 -24.06 -34.92
N SER A 755 -0.05 -24.99 -35.26
CA SER A 755 -1.50 -24.79 -35.35
C SER A 755 -2.22 -25.56 -34.26
N LEU A 756 -3.50 -25.26 -34.01
CA LEU A 756 -4.34 -26.00 -33.07
C LEU A 756 -5.38 -26.83 -33.82
N LYS A 757 -5.54 -28.08 -33.38
CA LYS A 757 -6.67 -28.94 -33.76
C LYS A 757 -7.49 -29.26 -32.53
N PHE A 758 -8.80 -29.25 -32.71
CA PHE A 758 -9.74 -29.56 -31.64
C PHE A 758 -10.39 -30.89 -31.94
N VAL A 759 -10.55 -31.67 -30.89
CA VAL A 759 -11.20 -32.97 -30.89
C VAL A 759 -12.35 -32.92 -29.89
N PRO A 760 -13.49 -33.57 -30.19
CA PRO A 760 -14.57 -33.70 -29.22
C PRO A 760 -14.04 -34.50 -28.04
N CYS A 761 -14.26 -33.99 -26.84
CA CYS A 761 -13.95 -34.74 -25.63
C CYS A 761 -15.21 -35.42 -25.08
N PRO A 762 -15.05 -36.40 -24.17
CA PRO A 762 -16.18 -37.07 -23.57
C PRO A 762 -17.17 -36.06 -22.99
N TRP A 763 -18.46 -36.40 -23.07
CA TRP A 763 -19.54 -35.54 -22.60
C TRP A 763 -19.23 -35.08 -21.16
N GLU A 764 -19.31 -33.77 -20.94
CA GLU A 764 -19.06 -33.10 -19.65
C GLU A 764 -17.62 -33.06 -19.12
N TYR A 765 -16.64 -33.65 -19.82
CA TYR A 765 -15.26 -33.68 -19.30
C TYR A 765 -14.52 -32.35 -19.55
N CYS A 766 -14.85 -31.64 -20.64
CA CYS A 766 -14.29 -30.32 -20.94
C CYS A 766 -15.35 -29.24 -20.85
N HIS A 767 -15.06 -28.22 -20.06
CA HIS A 767 -15.91 -27.06 -19.96
C HIS A 767 -15.09 -25.78 -20.22
N PRO A 768 -15.50 -24.93 -21.18
CA PRO A 768 -14.83 -23.66 -21.40
C PRO A 768 -15.08 -22.70 -20.23
N GLN A 769 -14.05 -21.95 -19.82
CA GLN A 769 -14.22 -20.86 -18.86
C GLN A 769 -15.14 -19.76 -19.40
N ARG A 770 -15.68 -18.90 -18.52
CA ARG A 770 -16.66 -17.86 -18.90
C ARG A 770 -16.17 -17.04 -20.09
N LYS A 771 -16.98 -16.98 -21.15
CA LYS A 771 -16.66 -16.30 -22.42
C LYS A 771 -16.38 -14.79 -22.25
N ASP A 772 -16.92 -14.19 -21.20
CA ASP A 772 -16.86 -12.75 -20.93
C ASP A 772 -15.62 -12.31 -20.13
N LEU A 773 -14.81 -13.26 -19.64
CA LEU A 773 -13.57 -12.97 -18.93
C LEU A 773 -12.34 -13.27 -19.80
N TYR A 774 -11.29 -12.46 -19.62
CA TYR A 774 -10.00 -12.69 -20.27
C TYR A 774 -9.24 -13.78 -19.53
N HIS A 775 -9.02 -14.92 -20.20
CA HIS A 775 -8.33 -16.09 -19.65
C HIS A 775 -7.07 -16.46 -20.48
N GLY A 776 -6.80 -15.78 -21.59
CA GLY A 776 -5.63 -16.03 -22.42
C GLY A 776 -5.88 -17.09 -23.51
N ASN A 777 -5.06 -18.14 -23.55
CA ASN A 777 -5.06 -19.21 -24.57
C ASN A 777 -5.59 -20.53 -24.01
N ASP A 778 -6.84 -20.55 -23.57
CA ASP A 778 -7.49 -21.71 -22.97
C ASP A 778 -8.09 -22.63 -24.05
N TYR A 779 -7.21 -23.32 -24.77
CA TYR A 779 -7.62 -24.28 -25.80
C TYR A 779 -7.81 -25.71 -25.25
N ASN A 780 -7.41 -26.01 -24.02
CA ASN A 780 -7.38 -27.36 -23.45
C ASN A 780 -7.89 -27.47 -22.00
N SER A 781 -8.85 -26.62 -21.63
CA SER A 781 -9.39 -26.53 -20.27
C SER A 781 -10.33 -27.69 -19.91
N CYS A 782 -10.26 -28.13 -18.65
CA CYS A 782 -11.03 -29.26 -18.11
C CYS A 782 -12.09 -28.80 -17.11
N ARG A 783 -13.14 -29.61 -16.95
CA ARG A 783 -14.21 -29.36 -15.97
C ARG A 783 -13.73 -29.75 -14.56
N ASP A 784 -13.97 -28.87 -13.59
CA ASP A 784 -13.76 -29.09 -12.16
C ASP A 784 -12.36 -29.66 -11.82
N PHE A 785 -12.31 -30.83 -11.17
CA PHE A 785 -11.07 -31.48 -10.75
C PHE A 785 -10.54 -32.50 -11.77
N ARG A 786 -10.81 -32.28 -13.07
CA ARG A 786 -10.25 -33.11 -14.15
C ARG A 786 -8.96 -32.52 -14.72
N SER A 787 -8.11 -33.39 -15.25
CA SER A 787 -6.80 -33.05 -15.82
C SER A 787 -6.39 -34.07 -16.90
N GLY A 788 -5.29 -33.80 -17.60
CA GLY A 788 -4.74 -34.68 -18.63
C GLY A 788 -5.36 -34.49 -20.02
N ILE A 789 -4.92 -35.33 -20.96
CA ILE A 789 -5.38 -35.27 -22.36
C ILE A 789 -6.87 -35.62 -22.41
N LEU A 790 -7.67 -34.78 -23.10
CA LEU A 790 -9.13 -34.87 -23.14
C LEU A 790 -9.82 -34.83 -21.77
N CYS A 791 -9.12 -34.38 -20.71
CA CYS A 791 -9.63 -34.34 -19.34
C CYS A 791 -10.03 -35.71 -18.76
N GLY A 792 -9.46 -36.80 -19.31
CA GLY A 792 -9.80 -38.17 -18.95
C GLY A 792 -9.18 -38.69 -17.64
N ARG A 793 -8.52 -37.83 -16.85
CA ARG A 793 -7.99 -38.20 -15.53
C ARG A 793 -8.49 -37.25 -14.46
N CYS A 794 -8.76 -37.77 -13.27
CA CYS A 794 -8.93 -36.92 -12.10
C CYS A 794 -7.60 -36.30 -11.63
N ALA A 795 -7.68 -35.08 -11.09
CA ALA A 795 -6.54 -34.38 -10.50
C ALA A 795 -5.98 -35.18 -9.32
N THR A 796 -4.73 -34.88 -8.94
CA THR A 796 -4.06 -35.56 -7.82
C THR A 796 -4.88 -35.48 -6.53
N GLY A 797 -5.04 -36.62 -5.86
CA GLY A 797 -5.89 -36.73 -4.65
C GLY A 797 -7.37 -37.00 -4.94
N TYR A 798 -7.80 -37.02 -6.20
CA TYR A 798 -9.15 -37.39 -6.63
C TYR A 798 -9.15 -38.72 -7.41
N SER A 799 -10.26 -39.45 -7.33
CA SER A 799 -10.49 -40.74 -8.00
C SER A 799 -11.76 -40.67 -8.85
N GLU A 800 -11.79 -41.46 -9.93
CA GLU A 800 -12.98 -41.61 -10.78
C GLU A 800 -14.12 -42.30 -10.02
N THR A 801 -15.34 -42.10 -10.50
CA THR A 801 -16.53 -42.82 -10.03
C THR A 801 -17.01 -43.83 -11.08
N LEU A 802 -17.60 -44.95 -10.65
CA LEU A 802 -18.11 -46.05 -11.47
C LEU A 802 -19.27 -45.61 -12.37
N PHE A 803 -20.10 -44.65 -11.95
CA PHE A 803 -21.34 -44.32 -12.67
C PHE A 803 -21.47 -42.83 -13.05
N SER A 804 -20.51 -41.96 -12.72
CA SER A 804 -20.54 -40.53 -13.05
C SER A 804 -19.27 -40.04 -13.77
N SER A 805 -19.37 -38.86 -14.39
CA SER A 805 -18.29 -38.08 -15.00
C SER A 805 -17.56 -37.17 -14.00
N GLU A 806 -17.92 -37.20 -12.71
CA GLU A 806 -17.29 -36.36 -11.68
C GLU A 806 -16.13 -37.06 -10.96
N CYS A 807 -15.18 -36.24 -10.51
CA CYS A 807 -14.02 -36.67 -9.73
C CYS A 807 -14.27 -36.47 -8.24
N ARG A 808 -14.12 -37.54 -7.43
CA ARG A 808 -14.34 -37.50 -5.98
C ARG A 808 -13.04 -37.61 -5.21
N GLN A 809 -12.96 -36.97 -4.03
CA GLN A 809 -11.77 -37.05 -3.19
C GLN A 809 -11.47 -38.50 -2.79
N SER A 810 -10.23 -38.93 -2.98
CA SER A 810 -9.83 -40.34 -2.85
C SER A 810 -10.04 -40.91 -1.44
N HIS A 811 -9.96 -40.09 -0.40
CA HIS A 811 -10.20 -40.53 0.98
C HIS A 811 -11.68 -40.82 1.27
N LYS A 812 -12.61 -40.30 0.46
CA LYS A 812 -14.06 -40.57 0.57
C LYS A 812 -14.47 -41.84 -0.20
N CYS A 813 -13.53 -42.49 -0.89
CA CYS A 813 -13.77 -43.72 -1.65
C CYS A 813 -13.51 -44.96 -0.80
N ARG A 814 -14.56 -45.39 -0.07
CA ARG A 814 -14.57 -46.64 0.71
C ARG A 814 -15.96 -47.27 0.67
N TRP A 815 -16.34 -47.82 -0.47
CA TRP A 815 -17.65 -48.47 -0.59
C TRP A 815 -17.53 -49.98 -0.53
N ASN A 816 -17.21 -50.49 0.67
CA ASN A 816 -17.03 -51.93 0.90
C ASN A 816 -18.30 -52.76 0.65
N TYR A 817 -19.48 -52.13 0.77
CA TYR A 817 -20.78 -52.78 0.51
C TYR A 817 -20.93 -53.23 -0.95
N LEU A 818 -20.27 -52.55 -1.91
CA LEU A 818 -20.30 -52.95 -3.32
C LEU A 818 -19.78 -54.38 -3.53
N TRP A 819 -18.73 -54.78 -2.80
CA TRP A 819 -18.16 -56.13 -2.93
C TRP A 819 -19.12 -57.22 -2.45
N ILE A 820 -19.85 -56.95 -1.37
CA ILE A 820 -20.88 -57.86 -0.85
C ILE A 820 -22.01 -57.98 -1.89
N LEU A 821 -22.43 -56.86 -2.47
CA LEU A 821 -23.49 -56.82 -3.49
C LEU A 821 -23.08 -57.59 -4.75
N MET A 822 -21.85 -57.39 -5.25
CA MET A 822 -21.31 -58.11 -6.43
C MET A 822 -21.13 -59.60 -6.16
N GLY A 823 -20.68 -59.97 -4.95
CA GLY A 823 -20.56 -61.38 -4.54
C GLY A 823 -21.92 -62.07 -4.46
N LEU A 824 -22.91 -61.42 -3.84
CA LEU A 824 -24.27 -61.94 -3.77
C LEU A 824 -24.87 -62.11 -5.18
N TYR A 825 -24.69 -61.10 -6.03
CA TYR A 825 -25.16 -61.11 -7.42
C TYR A 825 -24.59 -62.30 -8.20
N THR A 826 -23.27 -62.49 -8.18
CA THR A 826 -22.61 -63.59 -8.92
C THR A 826 -23.00 -64.97 -8.39
N VAL A 827 -23.18 -65.14 -7.08
CA VAL A 827 -23.67 -66.40 -6.47
C VAL A 827 -25.10 -66.70 -6.91
N LEU A 828 -26.02 -65.74 -6.78
CA LEU A 828 -27.42 -65.92 -7.14
C LEU A 828 -27.59 -66.19 -8.63
N PHE A 829 -26.85 -65.46 -9.48
CA PHE A 829 -26.85 -65.65 -10.92
C PHE A 829 -26.30 -67.03 -11.32
N THR A 830 -25.23 -67.49 -10.67
CA THR A 830 -24.66 -68.82 -10.90
C THR A 830 -25.63 -69.94 -10.49
N ILE A 831 -26.29 -69.81 -9.32
CA ILE A 831 -27.30 -70.77 -8.86
C ILE A 831 -28.48 -70.81 -9.83
N TYR A 832 -28.92 -69.64 -10.32
CA TYR A 832 -30.00 -69.52 -11.28
C TYR A 832 -29.68 -70.30 -12.58
N LEU A 833 -28.50 -70.10 -13.16
CA LEU A 833 -28.10 -70.80 -14.39
C LEU A 833 -27.86 -72.31 -14.17
N LEU A 834 -27.42 -72.73 -12.99
CA LEU A 834 -27.22 -74.15 -12.67
C LEU A 834 -28.54 -74.91 -12.45
N LYS A 835 -29.55 -74.27 -11.84
CA LYS A 835 -30.85 -74.88 -11.55
C LYS A 835 -31.87 -74.72 -12.67
N LYS A 836 -31.70 -73.72 -13.55
CA LYS A 836 -32.66 -73.31 -14.59
C LYS A 836 -34.13 -73.49 -14.18
N PRO A 837 -34.61 -72.83 -13.10
CA PRO A 837 -36.01 -72.90 -12.74
C PRO A 837 -36.85 -72.36 -13.92
N PRO A 838 -38.01 -72.96 -14.26
CA PRO A 838 -38.75 -72.63 -15.47
C PRO A 838 -39.47 -71.28 -15.32
N LEU A 839 -38.72 -70.18 -15.38
CA LEU A 839 -39.25 -68.82 -15.38
C LEU A 839 -40.20 -68.59 -16.55
N VAL A 840 -39.92 -69.20 -17.70
CA VAL A 840 -40.78 -69.11 -18.89
C VAL A 840 -42.12 -69.79 -18.66
N LEU A 841 -42.19 -70.90 -17.92
CA LEU A 841 -43.45 -71.55 -17.59
C LEU A 841 -44.22 -70.78 -16.52
N TYR A 842 -43.53 -70.18 -15.54
CA TYR A 842 -44.12 -69.27 -14.56
C TYR A 842 -44.69 -68.00 -15.23
N LEU A 843 -43.92 -67.37 -16.12
CA LEU A 843 -44.33 -66.22 -16.90
C LEU A 843 -45.42 -66.56 -17.92
N LYS A 844 -45.34 -67.69 -18.63
CA LYS A 844 -46.40 -68.18 -19.55
C LYS A 844 -47.71 -68.42 -18.82
N ARG A 845 -47.67 -68.96 -17.60
CA ARG A 845 -48.86 -69.21 -16.77
C ARG A 845 -49.46 -67.92 -16.19
N GLN A 846 -48.65 -66.89 -15.96
CA GLN A 846 -49.10 -65.55 -15.56
C GLN A 846 -49.58 -64.69 -16.74
N ILE A 847 -48.95 -64.81 -17.90
CA ILE A 847 -49.18 -63.96 -19.08
C ILE A 847 -50.26 -64.55 -20.02
N LEU A 848 -50.37 -65.88 -20.15
CA LEU A 848 -51.30 -66.55 -21.09
C LEU A 848 -52.37 -67.39 -20.37
N TRP A 849 -52.87 -66.92 -19.22
CA TRP A 849 -53.87 -67.65 -18.42
C TRP A 849 -55.26 -67.79 -19.10
N PHE A 850 -55.46 -67.22 -20.29
CA PHE A 850 -56.76 -67.04 -20.93
C PHE A 850 -56.98 -67.73 -22.30
N LYS A 851 -56.08 -68.59 -22.80
CA LYS A 851 -56.25 -69.14 -24.18
C LYS A 851 -56.15 -70.67 -24.27
N THR A 852 -57.31 -71.30 -24.49
CA THR A 852 -57.55 -72.72 -24.79
C THR A 852 -57.36 -72.99 -26.30
N ASP A 853 -56.68 -74.09 -26.63
CA ASP A 853 -56.26 -74.44 -27.99
C ASP A 853 -57.33 -75.27 -28.73
N ARG A 854 -57.66 -74.91 -29.97
CA ARG A 854 -58.53 -75.69 -30.88
C ARG A 854 -58.06 -75.57 -32.35
N GLN A 855 -57.40 -76.64 -32.81
CA GLN A 855 -57.56 -77.42 -34.07
C GLN A 855 -58.60 -76.87 -35.08
N THR A 856 -58.49 -76.87 -36.42
CA THR A 856 -57.74 -77.58 -37.50
C THR A 856 -58.33 -77.04 -38.85
N PRO A 857 -58.15 -77.63 -40.06
CA PRO A 857 -56.96 -77.85 -40.91
C PRO A 857 -57.20 -77.39 -42.39
N TYR A 858 -56.21 -77.45 -43.29
CA TYR A 858 -56.28 -77.88 -44.72
C TYR A 858 -54.92 -77.60 -45.41
N GLU A 859 -54.09 -78.65 -45.53
CA GLU A 859 -53.58 -79.29 -46.78
C GLU A 859 -52.36 -78.57 -47.40
N MET A 860 -51.12 -79.04 -47.20
CA MET A 860 -50.46 -80.30 -47.58
C MET A 860 -49.79 -80.19 -48.97
N GLU A 861 -48.47 -79.98 -48.96
CA GLU A 861 -47.60 -80.72 -49.87
C GLU A 861 -46.29 -81.07 -49.17
N GLU A 862 -45.99 -82.35 -49.25
CA GLU A 862 -45.12 -83.12 -48.38
C GLU A 862 -43.89 -83.55 -49.21
N ARG A 863 -42.68 -83.34 -48.69
CA ARG A 863 -41.61 -84.31 -48.96
C ARG A 863 -40.71 -84.49 -47.75
N SER A 864 -40.77 -85.73 -47.27
CA SER A 864 -40.24 -86.32 -46.06
C SER A 864 -38.71 -86.36 -45.96
N SER A 865 -38.18 -86.17 -44.74
CA SER A 865 -37.07 -87.00 -44.22
C SER A 865 -37.10 -87.11 -42.68
N LEU A 866 -37.67 -88.23 -42.23
CA LEU A 866 -37.24 -89.16 -41.18
C LEU A 866 -36.31 -88.70 -40.01
N HIS A 867 -36.93 -88.69 -38.81
CA HIS A 867 -36.44 -89.04 -37.46
C HIS A 867 -35.47 -88.17 -36.64
N GLY A 868 -35.97 -87.73 -35.48
CA GLY A 868 -35.20 -87.33 -34.29
C GLY A 868 -35.94 -86.34 -33.40
N ALA A 869 -36.98 -86.78 -32.67
CA ALA A 869 -37.74 -85.92 -31.75
C ALA A 869 -36.92 -85.63 -30.47
N GLU A 870 -36.32 -84.45 -30.40
CA GLU A 870 -35.92 -83.83 -29.13
C GLU A 870 -37.11 -83.08 -28.52
N GLU A 871 -37.34 -83.27 -27.22
CA GLU A 871 -38.43 -82.66 -26.45
C GLU A 871 -38.47 -81.12 -26.61
N PRO A 872 -39.66 -80.50 -26.73
CA PRO A 872 -39.81 -79.08 -27.04
C PRO A 872 -39.26 -78.11 -25.97
N GLU A 873 -38.86 -78.61 -24.79
CA GLU A 873 -38.41 -77.79 -23.66
C GLU A 873 -36.99 -77.19 -23.85
N TYR A 874 -36.08 -77.87 -24.56
CA TYR A 874 -34.75 -77.33 -24.89
C TYR A 874 -34.80 -76.30 -26.02
N GLY A 875 -35.80 -76.44 -26.91
CA GLY A 875 -36.01 -75.55 -28.05
C GLY A 875 -36.41 -74.13 -27.61
N TYR A 876 -37.33 -73.98 -26.65
CA TYR A 876 -37.79 -72.66 -26.22
C TYR A 876 -36.72 -71.84 -25.47
N ILE A 877 -35.87 -72.48 -24.66
CA ILE A 877 -34.76 -71.77 -24.00
C ILE A 877 -33.71 -71.36 -25.03
N ARG A 878 -33.38 -72.20 -26.01
CA ARG A 878 -32.51 -71.80 -27.13
C ARG A 878 -33.14 -70.70 -27.97
N ILE A 879 -34.44 -70.78 -28.28
CA ILE A 879 -35.14 -69.74 -29.02
C ILE A 879 -35.17 -68.43 -28.24
N PHE A 880 -35.41 -68.43 -26.92
CA PHE A 880 -35.39 -67.20 -26.11
C PHE A 880 -33.96 -66.64 -25.97
N PHE A 881 -32.96 -67.52 -25.82
CA PHE A 881 -31.53 -67.18 -25.78
C PHE A 881 -31.05 -66.56 -27.10
N TYR A 882 -31.40 -67.16 -28.24
CA TYR A 882 -31.09 -66.62 -29.57
C TYR A 882 -31.98 -65.43 -29.96
N PHE A 883 -33.23 -65.38 -29.48
CA PHE A 883 -34.14 -64.26 -29.73
C PHE A 883 -33.64 -62.99 -29.04
N TYR A 884 -33.09 -63.06 -27.83
CA TYR A 884 -32.46 -61.90 -27.20
C TYR A 884 -31.18 -61.48 -27.93
N GLN A 885 -30.31 -62.44 -28.30
CA GLN A 885 -29.09 -62.14 -29.06
C GLN A 885 -29.36 -61.52 -30.44
N VAL A 886 -30.49 -61.85 -31.10
CA VAL A 886 -30.88 -61.31 -32.41
C VAL A 886 -31.75 -60.06 -32.29
N ALA A 887 -32.63 -59.97 -31.28
CA ALA A 887 -33.46 -58.80 -31.05
C ALA A 887 -32.60 -57.59 -30.64
N GLU A 888 -31.50 -57.80 -29.91
CA GLU A 888 -30.56 -56.74 -29.53
C GLU A 888 -29.81 -56.14 -30.73
N LEU A 889 -29.54 -56.95 -31.76
CA LEU A 889 -29.02 -56.49 -33.06
C LEU A 889 -30.06 -55.70 -33.90
N LEU A 890 -31.34 -55.75 -33.54
CA LEU A 890 -32.46 -55.14 -34.27
C LEU A 890 -33.19 -54.04 -33.45
N LEU A 891 -32.75 -53.75 -32.22
CA LEU A 891 -33.29 -52.69 -31.37
C LEU A 891 -32.97 -51.32 -31.98
N THR A 892 -34.02 -50.57 -32.33
CA THR A 892 -33.94 -49.14 -32.67
C THR A 892 -34.34 -48.31 -31.44
N GLU A 893 -33.88 -47.06 -31.33
CA GLU A 893 -34.15 -46.14 -30.19
C GLU A 893 -35.65 -46.06 -29.80
N SER A 894 -36.56 -46.29 -30.77
CA SER A 894 -38.02 -46.33 -30.59
C SER A 894 -38.50 -47.50 -29.71
N LEU A 895 -37.93 -48.70 -29.92
CA LEU A 895 -38.32 -49.94 -29.24
C LEU A 895 -37.72 -50.01 -27.82
N GLU A 896 -36.54 -49.43 -27.65
CA GLU A 896 -35.85 -49.27 -26.37
C GLU A 896 -36.66 -48.38 -25.40
N ASN A 897 -37.21 -47.27 -25.90
CA ASN A 897 -38.12 -46.40 -25.14
C ASN A 897 -39.46 -47.05 -24.78
N THR A 898 -39.92 -48.05 -25.54
CA THR A 898 -41.18 -48.78 -25.24
C THR A 898 -40.95 -49.91 -24.23
N LEU A 899 -39.82 -50.63 -24.33
CA LEU A 899 -39.40 -51.66 -23.37
C LEU A 899 -39.05 -51.07 -21.99
N ALA A 900 -38.54 -49.83 -21.93
CA ALA A 900 -38.28 -49.12 -20.69
C ALA A 900 -39.52 -48.87 -19.82
N ASN A 901 -40.72 -48.87 -20.42
CA ASN A 901 -41.99 -48.69 -19.70
C ASN A 901 -42.54 -49.99 -19.06
N VAL A 902 -41.94 -51.15 -19.34
CA VAL A 902 -42.36 -52.43 -18.76
C VAL A 902 -41.55 -52.68 -17.48
N PRO A 903 -42.17 -52.72 -16.29
CA PRO A 903 -41.44 -52.90 -15.05
C PRO A 903 -40.69 -54.25 -15.06
N TYR A 904 -39.48 -54.25 -14.49
CA TYR A 904 -38.56 -55.40 -14.35
C TYR A 904 -37.85 -55.90 -15.62
N ILE A 905 -38.31 -55.63 -16.83
CA ILE A 905 -37.64 -56.08 -18.07
C ILE A 905 -36.25 -55.44 -18.20
N SER A 906 -36.13 -54.12 -18.00
CA SER A 906 -34.84 -53.42 -18.08
C SER A 906 -33.81 -53.94 -17.07
N THR A 907 -34.26 -54.26 -15.85
CA THR A 907 -33.41 -54.87 -14.81
C THR A 907 -32.96 -56.28 -15.17
N LEU A 908 -33.84 -57.06 -15.80
CA LEU A 908 -33.56 -58.43 -16.22
C LEU A 908 -32.56 -58.45 -17.38
N VAL A 909 -32.77 -57.61 -18.40
CA VAL A 909 -31.84 -57.44 -19.53
C VAL A 909 -30.48 -56.95 -19.04
N ALA A 910 -30.44 -55.93 -18.17
CA ALA A 910 -29.21 -55.43 -17.58
C ALA A 910 -28.45 -56.52 -16.80
N ALA A 911 -29.15 -57.40 -16.07
CA ALA A 911 -28.53 -58.53 -15.37
C ALA A 911 -27.93 -59.56 -16.34
N PHE A 912 -28.64 -59.95 -17.41
CA PHE A 912 -28.11 -60.91 -18.38
C PHE A 912 -26.93 -60.35 -19.19
N ASN A 913 -26.88 -59.03 -19.41
CA ASN A 913 -25.78 -58.35 -20.11
C ASN A 913 -24.65 -57.86 -19.18
N PHE A 914 -24.67 -58.26 -17.89
CA PHE A 914 -23.69 -57.83 -16.88
C PHE A 914 -23.57 -56.30 -16.73
N GLN A 915 -24.63 -55.56 -17.04
CA GLN A 915 -24.73 -54.11 -16.87
C GLN A 915 -25.42 -53.81 -15.53
N VAL A 916 -24.74 -53.11 -14.62
CA VAL A 916 -25.31 -52.74 -13.32
C VAL A 916 -25.78 -51.29 -13.37
N HIS A 917 -27.08 -51.08 -13.56
CA HIS A 917 -27.69 -49.76 -13.41
C HIS A 917 -28.06 -49.53 -11.94
N VAL A 918 -27.43 -48.53 -11.30
CA VAL A 918 -27.71 -48.14 -9.92
C VAL A 918 -28.55 -46.86 -9.92
N LEU A 919 -29.63 -46.84 -9.14
CA LEU A 919 -30.64 -45.78 -9.09
C LEU A 919 -30.21 -44.47 -8.39
N ASP A 920 -29.00 -44.41 -7.82
CA ASP A 920 -28.55 -43.25 -7.03
C ASP A 920 -27.13 -42.81 -7.44
N GLU A 921 -27.01 -41.55 -7.87
CA GLU A 921 -25.78 -40.92 -8.37
C GLU A 921 -24.68 -40.79 -7.30
N ASN A 922 -25.01 -41.01 -6.02
CA ASN A 922 -24.05 -40.91 -4.90
C ASN A 922 -23.14 -42.14 -4.70
N LEU A 923 -23.38 -43.23 -5.42
CA LEU A 923 -22.77 -44.55 -5.19
C LEU A 923 -21.57 -44.80 -6.11
N GLY A 924 -20.47 -44.08 -5.85
CA GLY A 924 -19.48 -43.82 -6.90
C GLY A 924 -18.16 -44.58 -6.88
N CYS A 925 -17.49 -44.86 -5.76
CA CYS A 925 -16.09 -45.34 -5.82
C CYS A 925 -15.76 -46.42 -4.77
N PRO A 926 -15.45 -47.67 -5.19
CA PRO A 926 -15.23 -48.79 -4.28
C PRO A 926 -13.89 -48.70 -3.55
N PHE A 927 -12.85 -48.19 -4.23
CA PHE A 927 -11.52 -47.98 -3.69
C PHE A 927 -10.86 -46.75 -4.32
N ALA A 928 -9.86 -46.19 -3.64
CA ALA A 928 -9.06 -45.08 -4.15
C ALA A 928 -8.18 -45.53 -5.34
N GLY A 929 -8.04 -44.67 -6.35
CA GLY A 929 -7.19 -44.94 -7.52
C GLY A 929 -7.92 -45.54 -8.72
N LEU A 930 -9.26 -45.52 -8.73
CA LEU A 930 -10.03 -45.88 -9.92
C LEU A 930 -9.70 -44.91 -11.08
N THR A 931 -9.26 -45.46 -12.20
CA THR A 931 -9.05 -44.79 -13.49
C THR A 931 -10.14 -45.19 -14.49
N ALA A 932 -10.32 -44.43 -15.57
CA ALA A 932 -11.27 -44.77 -16.65
C ALA A 932 -11.07 -46.20 -17.21
N VAL A 933 -9.81 -46.63 -17.36
CA VAL A 933 -9.45 -47.99 -17.84
C VAL A 933 -9.79 -49.05 -16.81
N THR A 934 -9.38 -48.86 -15.55
CA THR A 934 -9.66 -49.82 -14.48
C THR A 934 -11.15 -49.89 -14.16
N LYS A 935 -11.91 -48.81 -14.37
CA LYS A 935 -13.36 -48.76 -14.23
C LYS A 935 -14.05 -49.71 -15.21
N GLU A 936 -13.68 -49.65 -16.49
CA GLU A 936 -14.25 -50.55 -17.51
C GLU A 936 -13.81 -52.00 -17.30
N LEU A 937 -12.54 -52.25 -16.96
CA LEU A 937 -12.04 -53.58 -16.60
C LEU A 937 -12.74 -54.14 -15.35
N PHE A 938 -12.99 -53.31 -14.35
CA PHE A 938 -13.66 -53.70 -13.12
C PHE A 938 -15.09 -54.19 -13.38
N LEU A 939 -15.84 -53.46 -14.19
CA LEU A 939 -17.19 -53.87 -14.58
C LEU A 939 -17.18 -55.19 -15.36
N SER A 940 -16.18 -55.44 -16.19
CA SER A 940 -16.08 -56.70 -16.98
C SER A 940 -15.49 -57.88 -16.20
N SER A 941 -14.83 -57.62 -15.06
CA SER A 941 -14.38 -58.67 -14.15
C SER A 941 -15.52 -59.51 -13.58
N LEU A 942 -16.75 -58.99 -13.57
CA LEU A 942 -17.96 -59.70 -13.15
C LEU A 942 -18.22 -60.98 -13.96
N VAL A 943 -17.93 -60.97 -15.26
CA VAL A 943 -18.11 -62.15 -16.13
C VAL A 943 -17.15 -63.26 -15.70
N PHE A 944 -15.88 -62.93 -15.50
CA PHE A 944 -14.86 -63.88 -15.05
C PHE A 944 -15.10 -64.37 -13.63
N ALA A 945 -15.56 -63.49 -12.74
CA ALA A 945 -15.94 -63.85 -11.37
C ALA A 945 -17.11 -64.84 -11.36
N ALA A 946 -18.12 -64.65 -12.21
CA ALA A 946 -19.22 -65.59 -12.36
C ALA A 946 -18.75 -66.96 -12.87
N ILE A 947 -17.85 -67.01 -13.87
CA ILE A 947 -17.24 -68.26 -14.36
C ILE A 947 -16.44 -68.95 -13.25
N ALA A 948 -15.59 -68.23 -12.53
CA ALA A 948 -14.84 -68.77 -11.41
C ALA A 948 -15.76 -69.33 -10.31
N GLN A 949 -16.88 -68.64 -10.05
CA GLN A 949 -17.87 -69.07 -9.07
C GLN A 949 -18.53 -70.40 -9.45
N VAL A 950 -18.78 -70.67 -10.74
CA VAL A 950 -19.28 -71.98 -11.22
C VAL A 950 -18.33 -73.10 -10.81
N PHE A 951 -17.01 -72.91 -10.97
CA PHE A 951 -16.01 -73.90 -10.59
C PHE A 951 -15.90 -74.06 -9.06
N ILE A 952 -16.02 -72.98 -8.29
CA ILE A 952 -16.07 -73.03 -6.83
C ILE A 952 -17.29 -73.86 -6.36
N VAL A 953 -18.46 -73.61 -6.95
CA VAL A 953 -19.68 -74.37 -6.65
C VAL A 953 -19.53 -75.84 -7.04
N TYR A 954 -18.86 -76.16 -8.16
CA TYR A 954 -18.53 -77.54 -8.52
C TYR A 954 -17.63 -78.21 -7.48
N CYS A 955 -16.57 -77.54 -7.04
CA CYS A 955 -15.67 -78.06 -6.00
C CYS A 955 -16.41 -78.31 -4.69
N LEU A 956 -17.29 -77.39 -4.28
CA LEU A 956 -18.14 -77.57 -3.09
C LEU A 956 -19.11 -78.73 -3.25
N HIS A 957 -19.79 -78.86 -4.39
CA HIS A 957 -20.70 -79.97 -4.69
C HIS A 957 -19.95 -81.31 -4.73
N ARG A 958 -18.75 -81.34 -5.28
CA ARG A 958 -17.88 -82.52 -5.31
C ARG A 958 -17.44 -82.93 -3.90
N SER A 959 -17.01 -81.97 -3.08
CA SER A 959 -16.62 -82.22 -1.69
C SER A 959 -17.81 -82.71 -0.86
N LEU A 960 -18.99 -82.12 -1.03
CA LEU A 960 -20.23 -82.59 -0.39
C LEU A 960 -20.62 -84.01 -0.82
N ASN A 961 -20.53 -84.35 -2.11
CA ASN A 961 -20.82 -85.71 -2.57
C ASN A 961 -19.80 -86.73 -2.06
N LEU A 962 -18.53 -86.34 -1.91
CA LEU A 962 -17.49 -87.14 -1.27
C LEU A 962 -17.80 -87.43 0.20
N VAL A 963 -18.30 -86.44 0.95
CA VAL A 963 -18.71 -86.58 2.35
C VAL A 963 -20.01 -87.39 2.47
N MET A 964 -20.93 -87.26 1.52
CA MET A 964 -22.24 -87.93 1.53
C MET A 964 -22.26 -89.31 0.85
N GLY A 965 -21.12 -89.84 0.40
CA GLY A 965 -21.02 -91.14 -0.27
C GLY A 965 -21.75 -91.23 -1.62
N LYS A 966 -21.99 -90.09 -2.29
CA LYS A 966 -22.67 -90.01 -3.61
C LYS A 966 -21.67 -89.95 -4.76
N GLY A 967 -22.09 -90.41 -5.95
CA GLY A 967 -21.29 -90.38 -7.17
C GLY A 967 -20.81 -88.99 -7.59
N ARG A 968 -19.76 -88.94 -8.44
CA ARG A 968 -19.17 -87.68 -8.90
C ARG A 968 -20.21 -86.85 -9.67
N PRO A 969 -20.40 -85.55 -9.34
CA PRO A 969 -21.31 -84.70 -10.10
C PRO A 969 -20.80 -84.52 -11.54
N SER A 970 -21.73 -84.47 -12.50
CA SER A 970 -21.42 -84.31 -13.93
C SER A 970 -20.66 -83.03 -14.18
N PHE A 971 -19.39 -83.14 -14.58
CA PHE A 971 -18.55 -81.99 -14.91
C PHE A 971 -19.05 -81.25 -16.16
N THR A 972 -19.66 -81.98 -17.10
CA THR A 972 -20.20 -81.45 -18.36
C THR A 972 -21.27 -80.38 -18.14
N HIS A 973 -22.10 -80.52 -17.10
CA HIS A 973 -23.15 -79.53 -16.77
C HIS A 973 -22.56 -78.18 -16.32
N TYR A 974 -21.51 -78.22 -15.50
CA TYR A 974 -20.84 -77.01 -15.02
C TYR A 974 -20.05 -76.31 -16.13
N ILE A 975 -19.42 -77.08 -17.02
CA ILE A 975 -18.76 -76.53 -18.21
C ILE A 975 -19.77 -75.87 -19.16
N ALA A 976 -20.93 -76.48 -19.39
CA ALA A 976 -21.98 -75.90 -20.23
C ALA A 976 -22.45 -74.54 -19.68
N VAL A 977 -22.64 -74.42 -18.36
CA VAL A 977 -22.99 -73.15 -17.71
C VAL A 977 -21.87 -72.12 -17.79
N ALA A 978 -20.60 -72.53 -17.66
CA ALA A 978 -19.46 -71.62 -17.84
C ALA A 978 -19.39 -71.06 -19.28
N VAL A 979 -19.69 -71.89 -20.29
CA VAL A 979 -19.79 -71.46 -21.69
C VAL A 979 -20.98 -70.53 -21.90
N GLU A 980 -22.13 -70.81 -21.27
CA GLU A 980 -23.33 -69.95 -21.34
C GLU A 980 -23.08 -68.57 -20.71
N ILE A 981 -22.38 -68.50 -19.56
CA ILE A 981 -21.96 -67.23 -18.95
C ILE A 981 -21.02 -66.46 -19.87
N LEU A 982 -20.08 -67.13 -20.53
CA LEU A 982 -19.17 -66.50 -21.48
C LEU A 982 -19.94 -65.93 -22.70
N LEU A 983 -20.94 -66.67 -23.19
CA LEU A 983 -21.82 -66.26 -24.30
C LEU A 983 -22.82 -65.17 -23.91
N LEU A 984 -23.12 -64.98 -22.63
CA LEU A 984 -23.93 -63.85 -22.15
C LEU A 984 -23.04 -62.61 -21.89
N GLY A 985 -21.83 -62.82 -21.39
CA GLY A 985 -20.87 -61.74 -21.13
C GLY A 985 -20.09 -61.26 -22.36
N TYR A 986 -20.27 -61.85 -23.53
CA TYR A 986 -19.46 -61.55 -24.72
C TYR A 986 -19.61 -60.10 -25.17
N GLU A 987 -20.81 -59.53 -25.12
CA GLU A 987 -21.07 -58.15 -25.54
C GLU A 987 -20.34 -57.18 -24.61
N ARG A 988 -20.44 -57.39 -23.31
CA ARG A 988 -19.72 -56.59 -22.30
C ARG A 988 -18.21 -56.68 -22.47
N LEU A 989 -17.68 -57.88 -22.74
CA LEU A 989 -16.26 -58.10 -23.02
C LEU A 989 -15.83 -57.45 -24.35
N ALA A 990 -16.68 -57.50 -25.38
CA ALA A 990 -16.44 -56.87 -26.68
C ALA A 990 -16.47 -55.33 -26.59
N GLU A 991 -17.46 -54.76 -25.89
CA GLU A 991 -17.59 -53.33 -25.63
C GLU A 991 -16.37 -52.80 -24.85
N THR A 992 -15.96 -53.52 -23.81
CA THR A 992 -14.75 -53.19 -23.03
C THR A 992 -13.51 -53.26 -23.90
N SER A 993 -13.38 -54.31 -24.72
CA SER A 993 -12.27 -54.46 -25.65
C SER A 993 -12.24 -53.34 -26.68
N LEU A 994 -13.40 -52.94 -27.21
CA LEU A 994 -13.54 -51.86 -28.18
C LEU A 994 -13.17 -50.51 -27.57
N LYS A 995 -13.69 -50.18 -26.37
CA LYS A 995 -13.36 -48.95 -25.64
C LYS A 995 -11.87 -48.88 -25.31
N LEU A 996 -11.29 -49.97 -24.82
CA LEU A 996 -9.86 -50.05 -24.54
C LEU A 996 -9.03 -49.90 -25.81
N MET A 997 -9.42 -50.55 -26.91
CA MET A 997 -8.77 -50.41 -28.22
C MET A 997 -8.83 -48.96 -28.70
N HIS A 998 -10.00 -48.31 -28.65
CA HIS A 998 -10.17 -46.92 -29.07
C HIS A 998 -9.37 -45.94 -28.20
N ASP A 999 -9.27 -46.17 -26.90
CA ASP A 999 -8.43 -45.39 -26.00
C ASP A 999 -6.94 -45.58 -26.30
N THR A 1000 -6.48 -46.81 -26.58
CA THR A 1000 -5.10 -47.05 -27.04
C THR A 1000 -4.84 -46.45 -28.40
N GLU A 1001 -5.79 -46.49 -29.34
CA GLU A 1001 -5.62 -45.98 -30.69
C GLU A 1001 -5.62 -44.44 -30.71
N ARG A 1002 -6.52 -43.80 -29.95
CA ARG A 1002 -6.49 -42.34 -29.72
C ARG A 1002 -5.22 -41.92 -29.00
N ARG A 1003 -4.81 -42.64 -27.95
CA ARG A 1003 -3.55 -42.39 -27.24
C ARG A 1003 -2.36 -42.52 -28.18
N ASN A 1004 -2.33 -43.55 -29.04
CA ASN A 1004 -1.27 -43.75 -30.02
C ASN A 1004 -1.26 -42.63 -31.08
N ARG A 1005 -2.41 -42.20 -31.61
CA ARG A 1005 -2.51 -41.06 -32.54
C ARG A 1005 -2.13 -39.70 -31.91
N LEU A 1006 -2.27 -39.57 -30.59
CA LEU A 1006 -1.88 -38.37 -29.83
C LEU A 1006 -0.40 -38.40 -29.41
N LEU A 1007 0.21 -39.59 -29.28
CA LEU A 1007 1.62 -39.78 -28.91
C LEU A 1007 2.57 -39.88 -30.12
N THR A 1008 2.06 -40.18 -31.32
CA THR A 1008 2.88 -40.30 -32.53
C THR A 1008 3.63 -39.02 -32.98
N PRO A 1009 3.27 -37.77 -32.62
CA PRO A 1009 4.12 -36.62 -32.96
C PRO A 1009 5.23 -36.33 -31.94
N LEU A 1010 5.40 -37.13 -30.87
CA LEU A 1010 6.48 -36.94 -29.88
C LEU A 1010 7.78 -37.70 -30.22
N LYS A 1011 7.81 -38.43 -31.34
CA LYS A 1011 9.03 -39.01 -31.92
C LYS A 1011 9.15 -38.57 -33.37
N GLY A 1012 9.71 -37.39 -33.57
CA GLY A 1012 10.03 -36.80 -34.87
C GLY A 1012 10.93 -35.60 -34.65
#